data_AF-A0A848KJU1-F1
#
_entry.id   AF-A0A848KJU1-F1
#
_cell.length_a   1.000
_cell.length_b   1.000
_cell.length_c   1.000
_cell.angle_alpha   90.00
_cell.angle_beta   90.00
_cell.angle_gamma   90.00
#
_symmetry.space_group_name_H-M   'P 1'
#
loop_
_entity.id
_entity.type
_entity.pdbx_description
1 polymer ?
#
loop_
_entity_poly.entity_id
_entity_poly.type
_entity_poly.pdbx_seq_one_letter_code
_entity_poly.pdbx_strand_id
1 'polypeptide(L)'
;MPTRTIDGRRLELSNLDKVLYPSTGTTKGEVIDYYTAIAPAMLPHIEGRPVTRKRWPNGVDHTAFFEKNLVKYAPDWVERKVIHHKERVIEYPVFDSVAGLAWLGQQAALEIHVPQWRFDGDEIGPATRLVFDLDPGEGVDLADCARVAVAVRDMVAEVGLTAFPVTSGSKGIHVYVPLDRKLTPGGASTVAKQVAGNLEKLYPKLVTSNMSKAVRVGKVFLDWSQNNPAKTTIAPYSMRGRDQPMVAAPRTWAEIEDAESLQHLRFDEVLRRYEADGDLLADLDPGADSLEKYRSMRDPAKTPEPVPSARPKPGAGNAFVIQEHHARRLHWDVRLERDGVLASWAVPRGVPTTSSENRLAVHTEDHPMEYLTFHGSIPKGEYGGGEMTIWDTGTYETEKWRDSEVIVWLHGERVDGRFALIQTKGDQWLMHRMKDQSPIVPAGKSDLPRDLAPMLATQGNAAELSSDEWVFEAKWDGYRLIVEIAGGEMKLRSRAGNTVTDRYPGLESLVADLGDHEVVLDGEVVVYDEKGIPNFGLLQQGGAKAEFLAFDVLYLDGTALLRKKYTDRRRVLEALAAMAPSIVVPPLLDGTGAEAMEHSRKQGWEGVVAKRKDSVYLPGKRSGAWVKSKNWRTQEVVIGGWRRGQGGRSSGIGSLLVGIPEGDGLRYVGRVGTGFTEKALDALAATLKPMERKTSPFDEVLPAAERKDAVWVTPKLVGEVRFGEWTGTQRLRHPAWRGLRDDKRPEDVVRED
;
A
#
# COMPACT_ATOMS: atom_id res chain seq x y z
N MET A 1 -2.41 -18.77 5.16
CA MET A 1 -1.02 -18.30 5.25
C MET A 1 -1.06 -16.83 5.62
N PRO A 2 -0.33 -16.38 6.67
CA PRO A 2 -0.30 -14.96 7.01
C PRO A 2 0.28 -14.17 5.83
N THR A 3 -0.49 -13.20 5.34
CA THR A 3 0.00 -12.21 4.39
C THR A 3 0.58 -11.05 5.20
N ARG A 4 1.85 -10.68 4.95
CA ARG A 4 2.45 -9.46 5.51
C ARG A 4 2.69 -8.43 4.41
N THR A 5 2.56 -7.15 4.74
CA THR A 5 2.98 -6.05 3.87
C THR A 5 4.35 -5.58 4.34
N ILE A 6 5.37 -5.71 3.49
CA ILE A 6 6.75 -5.27 3.77
C ILE A 6 7.14 -4.35 2.62
N ASP A 7 7.65 -3.15 2.94
CA ASP A 7 8.04 -2.15 1.94
C ASP A 7 6.91 -1.83 0.93
N GLY A 8 5.67 -1.76 1.42
CA GLY A 8 4.48 -1.54 0.58
C GLY A 8 4.11 -2.70 -0.35
N ARG A 9 4.84 -3.82 -0.31
CA ARG A 9 4.60 -5.01 -1.12
C ARG A 9 3.93 -6.10 -0.29
N ARG A 10 2.95 -6.80 -0.88
CA ARG A 10 2.25 -7.91 -0.24
C ARG A 10 3.05 -9.20 -0.41
N LEU A 11 3.40 -9.87 0.69
CA LEU A 11 4.08 -11.17 0.70
C LEU A 11 3.26 -12.23 1.44
N GLU A 12 3.13 -13.40 0.82
CA GLU A 12 2.60 -14.59 1.49
C GLU A 12 3.74 -15.32 2.22
N LEU A 13 3.67 -15.29 3.56
CA LEU A 13 4.63 -15.99 4.40
C LEU A 13 4.00 -17.27 4.95
N SER A 14 4.79 -18.33 5.06
CA SER A 14 4.28 -19.65 5.44
C SER A 14 5.28 -20.45 6.26
N ASN A 15 4.76 -21.32 7.13
CA ASN A 15 5.56 -22.20 7.98
C ASN A 15 6.62 -21.41 8.77
N LEU A 16 6.21 -20.29 9.39
CA LEU A 16 7.13 -19.39 10.09
C LEU A 16 7.82 -20.09 11.27
N ASP A 17 7.10 -20.96 11.98
CA ASP A 17 7.63 -21.72 13.10
C ASP A 17 8.49 -22.93 12.67
N LYS A 18 8.70 -23.12 11.36
CA LYS A 18 9.52 -24.23 10.87
C LYS A 18 10.98 -24.00 11.24
N VAL A 19 11.54 -24.90 12.04
CA VAL A 19 12.96 -24.90 12.39
C VAL A 19 13.81 -25.17 11.15
N LEU A 20 14.72 -24.23 10.84
CA LEU A 20 15.71 -24.38 9.76
C LEU A 20 17.10 -24.72 10.30
N TYR A 21 17.41 -24.35 11.56
CA TYR A 21 18.65 -24.72 12.25
C TYR A 21 18.34 -25.50 13.54
N PRO A 22 18.32 -26.85 13.49
CA PRO A 22 17.93 -27.67 14.64
C PRO A 22 18.77 -27.47 15.90
N SER A 23 20.09 -27.23 15.76
CA SER A 23 21.02 -27.05 16.88
C SER A 23 20.69 -25.86 17.79
N THR A 24 20.04 -24.84 17.23
CA THR A 24 19.72 -23.57 17.90
C THR A 24 18.23 -23.30 18.00
N GLY A 25 17.41 -24.14 17.35
CA GLY A 25 15.97 -23.93 17.25
C GLY A 25 15.57 -22.81 16.28
N THR A 26 16.51 -22.20 15.55
CA THR A 26 16.21 -21.03 14.70
C THR A 26 15.21 -21.39 13.61
N THR A 27 14.12 -20.64 13.60
CA THR A 27 12.95 -20.81 12.76
C THR A 27 13.07 -20.02 11.45
N LYS A 28 12.21 -20.35 10.49
CA LYS A 28 12.08 -19.63 9.23
C LYS A 28 11.62 -18.18 9.45
N GLY A 29 10.78 -17.93 10.46
CA GLY A 29 10.37 -16.59 10.87
C GLY A 29 11.57 -15.74 11.24
N GLU A 30 12.45 -16.25 12.12
CA GLU A 30 13.66 -15.53 12.53
C GLU A 30 14.64 -15.30 11.37
N VAL A 31 14.74 -16.22 10.42
CA VAL A 31 15.52 -16.02 9.18
C VAL A 31 14.95 -14.86 8.35
N ILE A 32 13.62 -14.77 8.22
CA ILE A 32 12.98 -13.64 7.53
C ILE A 32 13.24 -12.34 8.30
N ASP A 33 13.06 -12.34 9.62
CA ASP A 33 13.25 -11.17 10.47
C ASP A 33 14.70 -10.66 10.39
N TYR A 34 15.69 -11.55 10.44
CA TYR A 34 17.10 -11.21 10.21
C TYR A 34 17.32 -10.50 8.87
N TYR A 35 16.85 -11.11 7.78
CA TYR A 35 17.04 -10.55 6.44
C TYR A 35 16.33 -9.20 6.26
N THR A 36 15.20 -8.98 6.93
CA THR A 36 14.53 -7.68 6.92
C THR A 36 15.26 -6.63 7.75
N ALA A 37 15.81 -7.00 8.91
CA ALA A 37 16.51 -6.08 9.79
C ALA A 37 17.88 -5.66 9.25
N ILE A 38 18.63 -6.59 8.66
CA ILE A 38 19.97 -6.31 8.09
C ILE A 38 19.90 -5.70 6.68
N ALA A 39 18.70 -5.56 6.11
CA ALA A 39 18.51 -5.09 4.74
C ALA A 39 19.26 -3.80 4.39
N PRO A 40 19.27 -2.74 5.23
CA PRO A 40 19.97 -1.50 4.88
C PRO A 40 21.48 -1.69 4.68
N ALA A 41 22.11 -2.62 5.40
CA ALA A 41 23.53 -2.95 5.23
C ALA A 41 23.78 -3.98 4.11
N MET A 42 22.86 -4.93 3.91
CA MET A 42 23.05 -5.99 2.92
C MET A 42 22.80 -5.52 1.48
N LEU A 43 21.79 -4.67 1.26
CA LEU A 43 21.34 -4.26 -0.07
C LEU A 43 22.45 -3.65 -0.94
N PRO A 44 23.28 -2.70 -0.47
CA PRO A 44 24.37 -2.12 -1.27
C PRO A 44 25.31 -3.17 -1.87
N HIS A 45 25.50 -4.30 -1.20
CA HIS A 45 26.42 -5.35 -1.62
C HIS A 45 25.83 -6.36 -2.61
N ILE A 46 24.51 -6.36 -2.80
CA ILE A 46 23.80 -7.28 -3.72
C ILE A 46 23.04 -6.57 -4.84
N GLU A 47 22.71 -5.28 -4.67
CA GLU A 47 21.97 -4.50 -5.64
C GLU A 47 22.70 -4.46 -7.00
N GLY A 48 21.91 -4.58 -8.07
CA GLY A 48 22.40 -4.63 -9.44
C GLY A 48 23.20 -5.90 -9.78
N ARG A 49 23.24 -6.91 -8.90
CA ARG A 49 23.95 -8.18 -9.13
C ARG A 49 22.96 -9.33 -9.32
N PRO A 50 23.19 -10.28 -10.25
CA PRO A 50 22.35 -11.47 -10.35
C PRO A 50 22.54 -12.36 -9.12
N VAL A 51 21.43 -12.67 -8.42
CA VAL A 51 21.47 -13.44 -7.18
C VAL A 51 21.26 -14.93 -7.45
N THR A 52 22.27 -15.73 -7.09
CA THR A 52 22.14 -17.20 -6.99
C THR A 52 21.80 -17.57 -5.55
N ARG A 53 20.75 -18.37 -5.37
CA ARG A 53 20.24 -18.75 -4.04
C ARG A 53 20.62 -20.19 -3.75
N LYS A 54 21.06 -20.50 -2.53
CA LYS A 54 21.10 -21.88 -2.04
C LYS A 54 20.07 -22.04 -0.96
N ARG A 55 19.21 -23.04 -1.14
CA ARG A 55 17.96 -23.18 -0.37
C ARG A 55 17.98 -24.45 0.46
N TRP A 56 17.46 -24.34 1.68
CA TRP A 56 17.23 -25.45 2.60
C TRP A 56 15.77 -25.45 3.05
N PRO A 57 14.81 -25.83 2.17
CA PRO A 57 13.40 -25.78 2.53
C PRO A 57 13.03 -26.60 3.76
N ASN A 58 13.84 -27.62 4.10
CA ASN A 58 13.63 -28.53 5.21
C ASN A 58 14.64 -28.36 6.35
N GLY A 59 15.46 -27.30 6.33
CA GLY A 59 16.50 -27.08 7.34
C GLY A 59 17.86 -27.67 6.96
N VAL A 60 18.89 -27.27 7.70
CA VAL A 60 20.31 -27.47 7.36
C VAL A 60 20.79 -28.93 7.40
N ASP A 61 20.09 -29.80 8.13
CA ASP A 61 20.36 -31.24 8.20
C ASP A 61 19.85 -32.02 6.98
N HIS A 62 19.16 -31.35 6.07
CA HIS A 62 18.61 -31.94 4.85
C HIS A 62 19.29 -31.39 3.59
N THR A 63 19.06 -32.09 2.47
CA THR A 63 19.65 -31.74 1.17
C THR A 63 19.30 -30.31 0.74
N ALA A 64 20.35 -29.54 0.47
CA ALA A 64 20.25 -28.21 -0.13
C ALA A 64 20.23 -28.29 -1.66
N PHE A 65 19.76 -27.23 -2.32
CA PHE A 65 19.97 -27.06 -3.76
C PHE A 65 20.29 -25.61 -4.13
N PHE A 66 21.07 -25.46 -5.19
CA PHE A 66 21.35 -24.16 -5.80
C PHE A 66 20.29 -23.82 -6.84
N GLU A 67 19.83 -22.57 -6.83
CA GLU A 67 18.78 -22.07 -7.70
C GLU A 67 19.21 -20.73 -8.31
N LYS A 68 19.56 -20.79 -9.59
CA LYS A 68 19.92 -19.61 -10.40
C LYS A 68 18.68 -19.00 -11.02
N ASN A 69 17.91 -19.83 -11.74
CA ASN A 69 16.72 -19.40 -12.45
C ASN A 69 15.62 -18.99 -11.49
N LEU A 70 15.02 -17.83 -11.73
CA LEU A 70 13.84 -17.40 -11.00
C LEU A 70 12.66 -18.32 -11.34
N VAL A 71 11.85 -18.61 -10.33
CA VAL A 71 10.67 -19.46 -10.47
C VAL A 71 9.53 -18.69 -11.12
N LYS A 72 8.71 -19.36 -11.93
CA LYS A 72 7.58 -18.71 -12.64
C LYS A 72 6.56 -18.05 -11.71
N TYR A 73 6.43 -18.56 -10.49
CA TYR A 73 5.54 -18.03 -9.46
C TYR A 73 6.21 -16.95 -8.58
N ALA A 74 7.43 -16.51 -8.91
CA ALA A 74 8.05 -15.41 -8.18
C ALA A 74 7.21 -14.13 -8.38
N PRO A 75 7.06 -13.29 -7.33
CA PRO A 75 6.28 -12.07 -7.43
C PRO A 75 6.71 -11.20 -8.61
N ASP A 76 5.74 -10.63 -9.33
CA ASP A 76 5.96 -9.79 -10.51
C ASP A 76 6.94 -8.64 -10.26
N TRP A 77 6.92 -8.09 -9.06
CA TRP A 77 7.76 -6.99 -8.62
C TRP A 77 9.23 -7.36 -8.32
N VAL A 78 9.60 -8.64 -8.28
CA VAL A 78 11.02 -9.04 -8.19
C VAL A 78 11.67 -8.79 -9.55
N GLU A 79 12.71 -7.96 -9.61
CA GLU A 79 13.40 -7.65 -10.87
C GLU A 79 14.02 -8.92 -11.46
N ARG A 80 13.96 -9.02 -12.79
CA ARG A 80 14.44 -10.17 -13.57
C ARG A 80 15.43 -9.67 -14.62
N LYS A 81 16.62 -10.28 -14.64
CA LYS A 81 17.62 -10.05 -15.68
C LYS A 81 17.96 -11.35 -16.37
N VAL A 82 17.98 -11.32 -17.70
CA VAL A 82 18.22 -12.50 -18.53
C VAL A 82 19.70 -12.58 -18.87
N ILE A 83 20.32 -13.73 -18.62
CA ILE A 83 21.69 -14.00 -19.08
C ILE A 83 21.66 -15.19 -20.05
N HIS A 84 22.16 -14.94 -21.26
CA HIS A 84 22.35 -15.97 -22.28
C HIS A 84 23.67 -16.71 -22.02
N HIS A 85 23.59 -17.84 -21.32
CA HIS A 85 24.73 -18.75 -21.22
C HIS A 85 24.82 -19.64 -22.47
N LYS A 86 26.00 -20.21 -22.72
CA LYS A 86 26.28 -21.05 -23.91
C LYS A 86 25.25 -22.16 -24.16
N GLU A 87 24.72 -22.76 -23.10
CA GLU A 87 23.83 -23.93 -23.17
C GLU A 87 22.39 -23.62 -22.76
N ARG A 88 22.13 -22.48 -22.13
CA ARG A 88 20.81 -22.14 -21.57
C ARG A 88 20.66 -20.64 -21.34
N VAL A 89 19.42 -20.19 -21.44
CA VAL A 89 19.03 -18.86 -20.98
C VAL A 89 18.58 -18.99 -19.53
N ILE A 90 19.08 -18.11 -18.65
CA ILE A 90 18.70 -18.09 -17.24
C ILE A 90 18.15 -16.70 -16.91
N GLU A 91 16.98 -16.66 -16.27
CA GLU A 91 16.41 -15.48 -15.65
C GLU A 91 16.90 -15.40 -14.20
N TYR A 92 17.78 -14.46 -13.89
CA TYR A 92 18.24 -14.23 -12.52
C TYR A 92 17.37 -13.19 -11.83
N PRO A 93 17.06 -13.38 -10.53
CA PRO A 93 16.53 -12.30 -9.73
C PRO A 93 17.62 -11.26 -9.41
N VAL A 94 17.21 -10.00 -9.39
CA VAL A 94 17.96 -8.88 -8.80
C VAL A 94 17.11 -8.32 -7.65
N PHE A 95 17.77 -7.98 -6.54
CA PHE A 95 17.09 -7.50 -5.34
C PHE A 95 17.64 -6.13 -4.93
N ASP A 96 16.72 -5.23 -4.65
CA ASP A 96 16.92 -3.81 -4.37
C ASP A 96 16.06 -3.33 -3.18
N SER A 97 15.37 -4.24 -2.49
CA SER A 97 14.32 -3.90 -1.53
C SER A 97 14.25 -4.87 -0.35
N VAL A 98 13.76 -4.36 0.77
CA VAL A 98 13.53 -5.13 2.01
C VAL A 98 12.52 -6.26 1.76
N ALA A 99 11.48 -5.99 0.96
CA ALA A 99 10.52 -7.00 0.52
C ALA A 99 11.21 -8.15 -0.25
N GLY A 100 12.20 -7.83 -1.09
CA GLY A 100 13.01 -8.82 -1.80
C GLY A 100 13.77 -9.76 -0.87
N LEU A 101 14.41 -9.21 0.17
CA LEU A 101 15.12 -10.00 1.17
C LEU A 101 14.17 -10.84 2.04
N ALA A 102 13.01 -10.29 2.43
CA ALA A 102 11.96 -11.05 3.10
C ALA A 102 11.49 -12.25 2.26
N TRP A 103 11.35 -12.05 0.94
CA TRP A 103 11.00 -13.12 0.02
C TRP A 103 12.08 -14.21 -0.07
N LEU A 104 13.36 -13.84 -0.02
CA LEU A 104 14.46 -14.81 0.06
C LEU A 104 14.36 -15.69 1.32
N GLY A 105 14.11 -15.07 2.48
CA GLY A 105 13.84 -15.80 3.72
C GLY A 105 12.63 -16.73 3.60
N GLN A 106 11.53 -16.25 3.00
CA GLN A 106 10.34 -17.06 2.71
C GLN A 106 10.63 -18.27 1.82
N GLN A 107 11.56 -18.16 0.88
CA GLN A 107 12.00 -19.27 0.03
C GLN A 107 12.99 -20.23 0.73
N ALA A 108 13.31 -19.99 2.01
CA ALA A 108 14.36 -20.67 2.77
C ALA A 108 15.73 -20.61 2.06
N ALA A 109 16.01 -19.48 1.39
CA ALA A 109 17.32 -19.20 0.81
C ALA A 109 18.25 -18.71 1.91
N LEU A 110 18.99 -19.64 2.51
CA LEU A 110 19.92 -19.32 3.60
C LEU A 110 21.20 -18.69 3.05
N GLU A 111 21.68 -19.11 1.88
CA GLU A 111 22.87 -18.49 1.27
C GLU A 111 22.52 -17.72 -0.01
N ILE A 112 22.97 -16.47 -0.03
CA ILE A 112 22.82 -15.51 -1.12
C ILE A 112 24.20 -15.31 -1.75
N HIS A 113 24.33 -15.67 -3.02
CA HIS A 113 25.59 -15.62 -3.76
C HIS A 113 25.49 -14.63 -4.92
N VAL A 114 26.47 -13.74 -5.04
CA VAL A 114 26.54 -12.70 -6.09
C VAL A 114 27.91 -12.68 -6.77
N PRO A 115 28.00 -12.29 -8.05
CA PRO A 115 29.28 -12.02 -8.70
C PRO A 115 29.88 -10.68 -8.24
N GLN A 116 31.13 -10.40 -8.64
CA GLN A 116 31.81 -9.14 -8.33
C GLN A 116 31.51 -8.01 -9.32
N TRP A 117 30.75 -8.29 -10.38
CA TRP A 117 30.23 -7.32 -11.34
C TRP A 117 28.75 -6.97 -11.08
N ARG A 118 28.31 -5.83 -11.61
CA ARG A 118 26.90 -5.37 -11.63
C ARG A 118 26.39 -5.30 -13.07
N PHE A 119 25.09 -5.44 -13.28
CA PHE A 119 24.47 -5.18 -14.58
C PHE A 119 24.71 -3.73 -15.02
N ASP A 120 24.86 -3.53 -16.33
CA ASP A 120 24.83 -2.23 -16.99
C ASP A 120 23.69 -2.28 -18.00
N GLY A 121 22.55 -1.70 -17.63
CA GLY A 121 21.29 -1.96 -18.33
C GLY A 121 20.89 -3.44 -18.25
N ASP A 122 20.73 -4.09 -19.40
CA ASP A 122 20.40 -5.52 -19.50
C ASP A 122 21.64 -6.41 -19.75
N GLU A 123 22.83 -5.80 -19.83
CA GLU A 123 24.07 -6.50 -20.15
C GLU A 123 24.96 -6.70 -18.92
N ILE A 124 25.90 -7.64 -19.03
CA ILE A 124 26.93 -7.85 -18.00
C ILE A 124 27.85 -6.62 -17.98
N GLY A 125 27.77 -5.85 -16.89
CA GLY A 125 28.55 -4.64 -16.69
C GLY A 125 29.93 -4.90 -16.06
N PRO A 126 30.61 -3.84 -15.59
CA PRO A 126 31.95 -3.93 -15.03
C PRO A 126 31.97 -4.59 -13.65
N ALA A 127 33.13 -5.15 -13.29
CA ALA A 127 33.45 -5.50 -11.91
C ALA A 127 33.59 -4.22 -11.08
N THR A 128 32.92 -4.16 -9.93
CA THR A 128 32.98 -3.00 -9.01
C THR A 128 33.83 -3.27 -7.78
N ARG A 129 34.18 -4.54 -7.53
CA ARG A 129 35.06 -4.96 -6.43
C ARG A 129 35.86 -6.20 -6.82
N LEU A 130 36.91 -6.48 -6.06
CA LEU A 130 37.60 -7.76 -6.01
C LEU A 130 37.24 -8.49 -4.72
N VAL A 131 37.34 -9.81 -4.73
CA VAL A 131 37.26 -10.65 -3.53
C VAL A 131 38.41 -11.65 -3.51
N PHE A 132 39.04 -11.80 -2.35
CA PHE A 132 40.02 -12.82 -2.06
C PHE A 132 39.43 -13.75 -1.01
N ASP A 133 39.07 -14.96 -1.44
CA ASP A 133 38.49 -15.98 -0.55
C ASP A 133 39.61 -16.84 0.04
N LEU A 134 39.80 -16.73 1.35
CA LEU A 134 40.86 -17.35 2.12
C LEU A 134 40.32 -18.59 2.80
N ASP A 135 40.56 -19.75 2.20
CA ASP A 135 40.11 -21.04 2.73
C ASP A 135 41.26 -21.75 3.46
N PRO A 136 41.07 -22.20 4.72
CA PRO A 136 42.08 -22.99 5.39
C PRO A 136 42.21 -24.37 4.73
N GLY A 137 43.45 -24.72 4.35
CA GLY A 137 43.82 -26.09 4.01
C GLY A 137 43.89 -27.01 5.23
N GLU A 138 44.25 -28.26 5.02
CA GLU A 138 44.44 -29.20 6.12
C GLU A 138 45.62 -28.76 7.00
N GLY A 139 45.42 -28.69 8.32
CA GLY A 139 46.46 -28.30 9.27
C GLY A 139 46.66 -26.79 9.46
N VAL A 140 45.79 -25.96 8.88
CA VAL A 140 45.70 -24.52 9.16
C VAL A 140 44.27 -24.16 9.55
N ASP A 141 44.09 -23.03 10.20
CA ASP A 141 42.80 -22.61 10.77
C ASP A 141 42.39 -21.18 10.39
N LEU A 142 41.39 -20.65 11.09
CA LEU A 142 40.87 -19.30 10.89
C LEU A 142 41.90 -18.23 11.27
N ALA A 143 42.74 -18.47 12.27
CA ALA A 143 43.79 -17.53 12.68
C ALA A 143 44.86 -17.42 11.60
N ASP A 144 45.22 -18.52 10.94
CA ASP A 144 46.08 -18.49 9.76
C ASP A 144 45.45 -17.73 8.60
N CYS A 145 44.14 -17.90 8.37
CA CYS A 145 43.41 -17.11 7.38
C CYS A 145 43.46 -15.61 7.72
N ALA A 146 43.38 -15.24 9.00
CA ALA A 146 43.45 -13.86 9.45
C ALA A 146 44.82 -13.23 9.19
N ARG A 147 45.91 -13.99 9.45
CA ARG A 147 47.29 -13.58 9.10
C ARG A 147 47.43 -13.33 7.59
N VAL A 148 46.83 -14.18 6.76
CA VAL A 148 46.82 -13.98 5.30
C VAL A 148 45.94 -12.79 4.89
N ALA A 149 44.80 -12.56 5.57
CA ALA A 149 43.95 -11.41 5.31
C ALA A 149 44.68 -10.08 5.55
N VAL A 150 45.46 -10.01 6.63
CA VAL A 150 46.35 -8.86 6.92
C VAL A 150 47.38 -8.68 5.81
N ALA A 151 48.01 -9.76 5.33
CA ALA A 151 48.95 -9.66 4.21
C ALA A 151 48.30 -9.17 2.90
N VAL A 152 47.05 -9.58 2.63
CA VAL A 152 46.26 -9.06 1.49
C VAL A 152 45.99 -7.57 1.67
N ARG A 153 45.55 -7.13 2.85
CA ARG A 153 45.31 -5.72 3.17
C ARG A 153 46.54 -4.87 2.91
N ASP A 154 47.67 -5.27 3.48
CA ASP A 154 48.91 -4.50 3.40
C ASP A 154 49.37 -4.39 1.94
N MET A 155 49.30 -5.49 1.18
CA MET A 155 49.65 -5.48 -0.26
C MET A 155 48.76 -4.55 -1.10
N VAL A 156 47.45 -4.51 -0.85
CA VAL A 156 46.57 -3.61 -1.63
C VAL A 156 46.65 -2.15 -1.14
N ALA A 157 46.98 -1.94 0.13
CA ALA A 157 47.23 -0.61 0.69
C ALA A 157 48.47 0.06 0.05
N GLU A 158 49.50 -0.70 -0.33
CA GLU A 158 50.67 -0.17 -1.06
C GLU A 158 50.31 0.51 -2.39
N VAL A 159 49.20 0.11 -3.01
CA VAL A 159 48.69 0.72 -4.24
C VAL A 159 47.52 1.68 -4.00
N GLY A 160 47.29 2.07 -2.74
CA GLY A 160 46.27 3.04 -2.34
C GLY A 160 44.84 2.49 -2.28
N LEU A 161 44.67 1.17 -2.32
CA LEU A 161 43.35 0.54 -2.21
C LEU A 161 43.03 0.17 -0.76
N THR A 162 41.75 0.28 -0.40
CA THR A 162 41.26 -0.09 0.93
C THR A 162 40.69 -1.51 0.90
N ALA A 163 40.99 -2.33 1.89
CA ALA A 163 40.46 -3.69 2.01
C ALA A 163 39.47 -3.80 3.18
N PHE A 164 38.47 -4.66 2.99
CA PHE A 164 37.38 -4.90 3.95
C PHE A 164 37.28 -6.40 4.27
N PRO A 165 37.51 -6.82 5.52
CA PRO A 165 37.49 -8.22 5.89
C PRO A 165 36.09 -8.67 6.32
N VAL A 166 35.71 -9.87 5.87
CA VAL A 166 34.43 -10.52 6.18
C VAL A 166 34.73 -11.96 6.57
N THR A 167 34.46 -12.35 7.81
CA THR A 167 34.51 -13.77 8.16
C THR A 167 33.44 -14.52 7.37
N SER A 168 33.78 -15.65 6.73
CA SER A 168 32.86 -16.31 5.79
C SER A 168 31.60 -16.92 6.44
N GLY A 169 31.57 -17.05 7.77
CA GLY A 169 30.56 -17.82 8.51
C GLY A 169 30.68 -19.33 8.30
N SER A 170 31.84 -19.79 7.81
CA SER A 170 32.07 -21.20 7.47
C SER A 170 33.41 -21.69 8.00
N LYS A 171 34.52 -21.34 7.33
CA LYS A 171 35.87 -21.79 7.71
C LYS A 171 36.90 -20.70 7.52
N GLY A 172 36.72 -19.89 6.48
CA GLY A 172 37.68 -18.91 6.02
C GLY A 172 37.25 -17.47 6.19
N ILE A 173 37.98 -16.56 5.54
CA ILE A 173 37.77 -15.11 5.50
C ILE A 173 37.70 -14.67 4.05
N HIS A 174 36.79 -13.77 3.73
CA HIS A 174 36.81 -13.02 2.48
C HIS A 174 37.42 -11.65 2.72
N VAL A 175 38.33 -11.23 1.85
CA VAL A 175 38.84 -9.86 1.81
C VAL A 175 38.34 -9.19 0.54
N TYR A 176 37.50 -8.19 0.70
CA TYR A 176 36.94 -7.43 -0.40
C TYR A 176 37.74 -6.14 -0.62
N VAL A 177 37.88 -5.74 -1.89
CA VAL A 177 38.59 -4.51 -2.28
C VAL A 177 37.75 -3.79 -3.34
N PRO A 178 37.27 -2.56 -3.09
CA PRO A 178 36.52 -1.80 -4.08
C PRO A 178 37.44 -1.44 -5.26
N LEU A 179 36.86 -1.39 -6.45
CA LEU A 179 37.56 -0.94 -7.65
C LEU A 179 37.18 0.52 -7.92
N ASP A 180 38.19 1.39 -7.91
CA ASP A 180 38.09 2.81 -8.25
C ASP A 180 37.81 3.04 -9.76
N ARG A 181 38.15 2.06 -10.59
CA ARG A 181 37.98 2.08 -12.04
C ARG A 181 37.09 0.92 -12.49
N LYS A 182 36.22 1.19 -13.47
CA LYS A 182 35.42 0.16 -14.15
C LYS A 182 36.35 -0.83 -14.85
N LEU A 183 36.54 -2.00 -14.26
CA LEU A 183 37.23 -3.12 -14.92
C LEU A 183 36.22 -3.97 -15.66
N THR A 184 36.59 -4.47 -16.83
CA THR A 184 35.83 -5.58 -17.43
C THR A 184 35.85 -6.76 -16.45
N PRO A 185 34.80 -7.59 -16.39
CA PRO A 185 34.78 -8.72 -15.46
C PRO A 185 35.98 -9.68 -15.62
N GLY A 186 36.49 -9.85 -16.85
CA GLY A 186 37.71 -10.62 -17.11
C GLY A 186 39.00 -9.92 -16.60
N GLY A 187 39.06 -8.59 -16.65
CA GLY A 187 40.17 -7.79 -16.14
C GLY A 187 40.35 -7.95 -14.63
N ALA A 188 39.25 -7.91 -13.86
CA ALA A 188 39.26 -8.11 -12.41
C ALA A 188 39.88 -9.47 -12.01
N SER A 189 39.49 -10.55 -12.70
CA SER A 189 40.08 -11.88 -12.47
C SER A 189 41.59 -11.92 -12.75
N THR A 190 42.08 -11.16 -13.71
CA THR A 190 43.52 -11.09 -14.03
C THR A 190 44.29 -10.39 -12.91
N VAL A 191 43.77 -9.27 -12.41
CA VAL A 191 44.39 -8.52 -11.29
C VAL A 191 44.43 -9.38 -10.03
N ALA A 192 43.31 -9.99 -9.65
CA ALA A 192 43.25 -10.84 -8.47
C ALA A 192 44.23 -12.03 -8.54
N LYS A 193 44.40 -12.63 -9.72
CA LYS A 193 45.37 -13.71 -9.93
C LYS A 193 46.81 -13.23 -9.71
N GLN A 194 47.16 -12.02 -10.16
CA GLN A 194 48.49 -11.46 -9.97
C GLN A 194 48.79 -11.19 -8.50
N VAL A 195 47.83 -10.58 -7.78
CA VAL A 195 47.93 -10.34 -6.33
C VAL A 195 48.14 -11.66 -5.59
N ALA A 196 47.32 -12.68 -5.90
CA ALA A 196 47.44 -13.98 -5.26
C ALA A 196 48.77 -14.70 -5.55
N GLY A 197 49.25 -14.63 -6.80
CA GLY A 197 50.54 -15.19 -7.17
C GLY A 197 51.73 -14.46 -6.52
N ASN A 198 51.61 -13.16 -6.26
CA ASN A 198 52.62 -12.39 -5.54
C ASN A 198 52.63 -12.73 -4.05
N LEU A 199 51.46 -12.84 -3.41
CA LEU A 199 51.34 -13.29 -2.02
C LEU A 199 51.90 -14.70 -1.81
N GLU A 200 51.62 -15.63 -2.72
CA GLU A 200 52.20 -16.98 -2.66
C GLU A 200 53.74 -16.96 -2.76
N LYS A 201 54.33 -16.02 -3.52
CA LYS A 201 55.80 -15.88 -3.59
C LYS A 201 56.39 -15.27 -2.32
N LEU A 202 55.70 -14.31 -1.69
CA LEU A 202 56.15 -13.66 -0.46
C LEU A 202 56.00 -14.58 0.75
N TYR A 203 54.91 -15.36 0.80
CA TYR A 203 54.57 -16.24 1.91
C TYR A 203 54.37 -17.70 1.47
N PRO A 204 55.38 -18.35 0.83
CA PRO A 204 55.20 -19.66 0.19
C PRO A 204 54.93 -20.81 1.16
N LYS A 205 55.17 -20.60 2.46
CA LYS A 205 54.86 -21.57 3.52
C LYS A 205 53.46 -21.42 4.09
N LEU A 206 52.80 -20.28 3.87
CA LEU A 206 51.50 -19.94 4.47
C LEU A 206 50.39 -19.85 3.42
N VAL A 207 50.71 -19.40 2.19
CA VAL A 207 49.73 -19.14 1.13
C VAL A 207 49.95 -20.09 -0.05
N THR A 208 48.86 -20.54 -0.67
CA THR A 208 48.88 -21.07 -2.02
C THR A 208 47.73 -20.52 -2.87
N SER A 209 48.01 -20.12 -4.11
CA SER A 209 47.03 -19.71 -5.11
C SER A 209 46.71 -20.83 -6.11
N ASN A 210 47.31 -22.00 -5.91
CA ASN A 210 47.18 -23.16 -6.78
C ASN A 210 45.88 -23.92 -6.50
N MET A 211 45.12 -24.18 -7.56
CA MET A 211 43.82 -24.84 -7.47
C MET A 211 43.89 -26.30 -6.97
N SER A 212 45.04 -26.97 -7.10
CA SER A 212 45.20 -28.36 -6.67
C SER A 212 45.06 -28.49 -5.15
N LYS A 213 44.21 -29.40 -4.68
CA LYS A 213 44.05 -29.67 -3.24
C LYS A 213 45.32 -30.23 -2.60
N ALA A 214 46.13 -30.97 -3.35
CA ALA A 214 47.33 -31.63 -2.84
C ALA A 214 48.39 -30.66 -2.31
N VAL A 215 48.39 -29.41 -2.79
CA VAL A 215 49.38 -28.39 -2.38
C VAL A 215 48.87 -27.45 -1.29
N ARG A 216 47.67 -27.70 -0.76
CA ARG A 216 47.03 -26.89 0.30
C ARG A 216 47.35 -27.35 1.72
N VAL A 217 47.94 -28.53 1.89
CA VAL A 217 48.29 -29.04 3.23
C VAL A 217 49.28 -28.08 3.89
N GLY A 218 48.95 -27.62 5.10
CA GLY A 218 49.71 -26.65 5.88
C GLY A 218 49.65 -25.21 5.35
N LYS A 219 48.72 -24.88 4.44
CA LYS A 219 48.60 -23.56 3.82
C LYS A 219 47.16 -23.09 3.70
N VAL A 220 46.98 -21.77 3.73
CA VAL A 220 45.74 -21.11 3.35
C VAL A 220 45.66 -21.06 1.82
N PHE A 221 44.55 -21.54 1.27
CA PHE A 221 44.23 -21.42 -0.13
C PHE A 221 43.60 -20.05 -0.41
N LEU A 222 44.29 -19.25 -1.22
CA LEU A 222 43.84 -17.92 -1.66
C LEU A 222 43.12 -18.07 -3.00
N ASP A 223 41.80 -18.22 -2.96
CA ASP A 223 40.96 -18.39 -4.16
C ASP A 223 40.67 -17.05 -4.84
N TRP A 224 41.60 -16.63 -5.69
CA TRP A 224 41.41 -15.48 -6.59
C TRP A 224 40.36 -15.73 -7.67
N SER A 225 39.99 -16.99 -7.94
CA SER A 225 39.12 -17.33 -9.07
C SER A 225 37.65 -16.96 -8.82
N GLN A 226 37.29 -16.61 -7.59
CA GLN A 226 36.00 -16.00 -7.22
C GLN A 226 35.69 -14.72 -8.00
N ASN A 227 36.72 -14.06 -8.56
CA ASN A 227 36.59 -12.89 -9.43
C ASN A 227 36.24 -13.22 -10.88
N ASN A 228 36.11 -14.51 -11.24
CA ASN A 228 35.69 -14.90 -12.58
C ASN A 228 34.21 -14.52 -12.80
N PRO A 229 33.84 -13.90 -13.94
CA PRO A 229 32.45 -13.48 -14.20
C PRO A 229 31.41 -14.59 -14.13
N ALA A 230 31.80 -15.85 -14.34
CA ALA A 230 30.91 -17.00 -14.27
C ALA A 230 30.69 -17.54 -12.85
N LYS A 231 31.45 -17.05 -11.86
CA LYS A 231 31.35 -17.46 -10.46
C LYS A 231 30.55 -16.46 -9.62
N THR A 232 30.06 -16.96 -8.50
CA THR A 232 29.37 -16.19 -7.47
C THR A 232 29.98 -16.53 -6.12
N THR A 233 30.06 -15.54 -5.25
CA THR A 233 30.63 -15.63 -3.90
C THR A 233 29.53 -15.32 -2.88
N ILE A 234 29.63 -15.87 -1.67
CA ILE A 234 28.65 -15.54 -0.61
C ILE A 234 28.68 -14.03 -0.36
N ALA A 235 27.51 -13.38 -0.45
CA ALA A 235 27.37 -11.95 -0.23
C ALA A 235 27.66 -11.61 1.24
N PRO A 236 28.28 -10.44 1.52
CA PRO A 236 28.31 -9.92 2.89
C PRO A 236 26.92 -9.90 3.52
N TYR A 237 26.85 -10.17 4.82
CA TYR A 237 25.62 -10.30 5.61
C TYR A 237 24.71 -11.48 5.25
N SER A 238 25.03 -12.29 4.24
CA SER A 238 24.28 -13.53 3.98
C SER A 238 24.48 -14.54 5.11
N MET A 239 23.41 -15.25 5.48
CA MET A 239 23.51 -16.42 6.35
C MET A 239 24.23 -17.58 5.64
N ARG A 240 24.60 -18.59 6.43
CA ARG A 240 25.26 -19.83 5.99
C ARG A 240 24.44 -21.04 6.37
N GLY A 241 24.26 -21.97 5.43
CA GLY A 241 23.59 -23.26 5.71
C GLY A 241 24.53 -24.23 6.41
N ARG A 242 24.89 -23.92 7.66
CA ARG A 242 25.73 -24.69 8.58
C ARG A 242 24.89 -25.18 9.75
N ASP A 243 25.49 -25.96 10.64
CA ASP A 243 24.82 -26.45 11.86
C ASP A 243 24.18 -25.31 12.68
N GLN A 244 24.92 -24.21 12.84
CA GLN A 244 24.45 -22.98 13.49
C GLN A 244 24.19 -21.86 12.46
N PRO A 245 23.34 -20.87 12.77
CA PRO A 245 22.95 -19.78 11.86
C PRO A 245 24.03 -18.70 11.74
N MET A 246 25.20 -19.12 11.25
CA MET A 246 26.37 -18.29 11.02
C MET A 246 26.15 -17.35 9.82
N VAL A 247 26.86 -16.23 9.82
CA VAL A 247 26.76 -15.18 8.79
C VAL A 247 28.13 -14.88 8.17
N ALA A 248 28.13 -14.51 6.89
CA ALA A 248 29.27 -13.85 6.25
C ALA A 248 29.43 -12.44 6.86
N ALA A 249 30.05 -12.38 8.04
CA ALA A 249 29.99 -11.24 8.94
C ALA A 249 31.19 -10.29 8.76
N PRO A 250 30.95 -9.01 8.44
CA PRO A 250 32.00 -7.99 8.39
C PRO A 250 32.72 -7.82 9.73
N ARG A 251 34.01 -7.50 9.67
CA ARG A 251 34.88 -7.31 10.85
C ARG A 251 35.71 -6.04 10.71
N THR A 252 36.14 -5.51 11.85
CA THR A 252 37.20 -4.49 11.87
C THR A 252 38.57 -5.16 11.71
N TRP A 253 39.56 -4.41 11.24
CA TRP A 253 40.93 -4.92 11.14
C TRP A 253 41.56 -5.29 12.48
N ALA A 254 41.23 -4.57 13.56
CA ALA A 254 41.72 -4.88 14.91
C ALA A 254 41.30 -6.29 15.35
N GLU A 255 40.10 -6.74 14.97
CA GLU A 255 39.63 -8.09 15.27
C GLU A 255 40.28 -9.16 14.41
N ILE A 256 40.61 -8.83 13.15
CA ILE A 256 41.36 -9.75 12.30
C ILE A 256 42.81 -9.89 12.80
N GLU A 257 43.40 -8.81 13.30
CA GLU A 257 44.74 -8.83 13.89
C GLU A 257 44.79 -9.58 15.23
N ASP A 258 43.70 -9.57 16.00
CA ASP A 258 43.50 -10.46 17.16
C ASP A 258 43.07 -11.87 16.73
N ALA A 259 43.88 -12.48 15.86
CA ALA A 259 43.59 -13.73 15.17
C ALA A 259 43.25 -14.90 16.11
N GLU A 260 43.82 -14.93 17.32
CA GLU A 260 43.65 -16.02 18.28
C GLU A 260 42.26 -15.99 18.95
N SER A 261 41.60 -14.83 19.03
CA SER A 261 40.24 -14.69 19.57
C SER A 261 39.17 -14.67 18.47
N LEU A 262 39.58 -14.63 17.20
CA LEU A 262 38.68 -14.49 16.07
C LEU A 262 37.78 -15.71 15.89
N GLN A 263 36.47 -15.47 15.82
CA GLN A 263 35.46 -16.48 15.56
C GLN A 263 34.44 -16.02 14.52
N HIS A 264 33.75 -16.99 13.91
CA HIS A 264 32.56 -16.72 13.11
C HIS A 264 31.40 -16.26 13.99
N LEU A 265 30.50 -15.46 13.43
CA LEU A 265 29.39 -14.86 14.16
C LEU A 265 28.06 -15.41 13.69
N ARG A 266 27.14 -15.59 14.64
CA ARG A 266 25.74 -15.88 14.38
C ARG A 266 24.98 -14.61 13.99
N PHE A 267 23.80 -14.80 13.39
CA PHE A 267 22.97 -13.69 12.92
C PHE A 267 22.56 -12.70 14.02
N ASP A 268 22.31 -13.17 15.24
CA ASP A 268 21.94 -12.33 16.38
C ASP A 268 23.09 -11.47 16.90
N GLU A 269 24.32 -11.98 16.81
CA GLU A 269 25.52 -11.20 17.08
C GLU A 269 25.74 -10.15 15.99
N VAL A 270 25.55 -10.50 14.72
CA VAL A 270 25.68 -9.55 13.61
C VAL A 270 24.66 -8.42 13.71
N LEU A 271 23.41 -8.69 14.07
CA LEU A 271 22.39 -7.64 14.26
C LEU A 271 22.78 -6.68 15.38
N ARG A 272 23.17 -7.19 16.56
CA ARG A 272 23.60 -6.34 17.68
C ARG A 272 24.80 -5.47 17.32
N ARG A 273 25.72 -6.00 16.51
CA ARG A 273 26.89 -5.25 16.04
C ARG A 273 26.52 -4.19 15.01
N TYR A 274 25.64 -4.52 14.07
CA TYR A 274 25.14 -3.54 13.11
C TYR A 274 24.41 -2.39 13.81
N GLU A 275 23.61 -2.67 14.84
CA GLU A 275 22.95 -1.64 15.66
C GLU A 275 23.96 -0.75 16.41
N ALA A 276 25.07 -1.31 16.88
CA ALA A 276 26.08 -0.58 17.65
C ALA A 276 27.08 0.19 16.77
N ASP A 277 27.58 -0.44 15.72
CA ASP A 277 28.74 -0.02 14.94
C ASP A 277 28.35 0.50 13.54
N GLY A 278 27.12 0.25 13.09
CA GLY A 278 26.69 0.50 11.71
C GLY A 278 27.25 -0.50 10.70
N ASP A 279 27.22 -0.13 9.41
CA ASP A 279 27.76 -0.96 8.33
C ASP A 279 29.27 -0.78 8.18
N LEU A 280 30.04 -1.79 8.62
CA LEU A 280 31.50 -1.81 8.48
C LEU A 280 31.99 -1.91 7.02
N LEU A 281 31.09 -2.15 6.07
CA LEU A 281 31.38 -2.24 4.64
C LEU A 281 30.81 -1.06 3.83
N ALA A 282 30.33 0.02 4.46
CA ALA A 282 29.67 1.13 3.78
C ALA A 282 30.48 1.70 2.58
N ASP A 283 31.81 1.68 2.69
CA ASP A 283 32.74 2.18 1.67
C ASP A 283 33.15 1.14 0.61
N LEU A 284 32.74 -0.13 0.74
CA LEU A 284 33.08 -1.21 -0.21
C LEU A 284 32.24 -1.14 -1.49
N ASP A 285 30.92 -1.04 -1.34
CA ASP A 285 29.99 -0.87 -2.45
C ASP A 285 29.17 0.38 -2.19
N PRO A 286 29.82 1.55 -2.14
CA PRO A 286 29.11 2.76 -1.83
C PRO A 286 28.04 2.90 -2.91
N GLY A 287 26.80 3.16 -2.48
CA GLY A 287 25.66 3.33 -3.38
C GLY A 287 25.92 4.40 -4.44
N ALA A 288 24.94 4.65 -5.32
CA ALA A 288 25.05 5.76 -6.27
C ALA A 288 25.37 7.07 -5.51
N ASP A 289 26.41 7.80 -5.96
CA ASP A 289 26.75 9.09 -5.35
C ASP A 289 25.77 10.14 -5.86
N SER A 290 24.79 10.48 -5.01
CA SER A 290 23.73 11.44 -5.31
C SER A 290 24.27 12.84 -5.65
N LEU A 291 25.50 13.20 -5.26
CA LEU A 291 26.12 14.50 -5.58
C LEU A 291 26.95 14.51 -6.86
N GLU A 292 27.10 13.39 -7.57
CA GLU A 292 27.93 13.33 -8.79
C GLU A 292 27.48 14.37 -9.83
N LYS A 293 26.16 14.44 -10.08
CA LYS A 293 25.58 15.43 -10.99
C LYS A 293 25.85 16.85 -10.50
N TYR A 294 25.67 17.14 -9.22
CA TYR A 294 25.91 18.45 -8.63
C TYR A 294 27.35 18.93 -8.83
N ARG A 295 28.35 18.09 -8.51
CA ARG A 295 29.78 18.44 -8.65
C ARG A 295 30.17 18.69 -10.10
N SER A 296 29.60 17.93 -11.05
CA SER A 296 29.89 18.11 -12.48
C SER A 296 29.50 19.48 -13.05
N MET A 297 28.63 20.21 -12.34
CA MET A 297 28.07 21.48 -12.80
C MET A 297 28.76 22.71 -12.19
N ARG A 298 29.70 22.54 -11.24
CA ARG A 298 30.39 23.63 -10.54
C ARG A 298 31.91 23.54 -10.69
N ASP A 299 32.56 24.69 -10.75
CA ASP A 299 34.00 24.82 -10.66
C ASP A 299 34.36 25.49 -9.31
N PRO A 300 34.92 24.75 -8.32
CA PRO A 300 35.20 25.29 -6.99
C PRO A 300 36.21 26.44 -6.99
N ALA A 301 36.95 26.66 -8.10
CA ALA A 301 37.82 27.82 -8.26
C ALA A 301 37.07 29.10 -8.68
N LYS A 302 35.80 28.97 -9.14
CA LYS A 302 35.01 30.07 -9.71
C LYS A 302 33.73 30.39 -8.95
N THR A 303 33.18 29.44 -8.19
CA THR A 303 31.96 29.66 -7.39
C THR A 303 32.27 29.62 -5.88
N PRO A 304 31.63 30.48 -5.07
CA PRO A 304 31.68 30.36 -3.61
C PRO A 304 30.77 29.25 -3.06
N GLU A 305 29.99 28.57 -3.91
CA GLU A 305 29.14 27.45 -3.51
C GLU A 305 29.95 26.29 -2.89
N PRO A 306 29.40 25.56 -1.91
CA PRO A 306 30.09 24.43 -1.31
C PRO A 306 30.18 23.27 -2.30
N VAL A 307 31.40 22.80 -2.55
CA VAL A 307 31.67 21.64 -3.42
C VAL A 307 32.46 20.59 -2.64
N PRO A 308 31.83 19.87 -1.69
CA PRO A 308 32.53 18.87 -0.90
C PRO A 308 33.02 17.74 -1.80
N SER A 309 34.30 17.37 -1.67
CA SER A 309 34.89 16.24 -2.38
C SER A 309 34.48 14.90 -1.79
N ALA A 310 34.08 14.87 -0.52
CA ALA A 310 33.61 13.68 0.18
C ALA A 310 32.18 13.30 -0.27
N ARG A 311 31.88 12.00 -0.22
CA ARG A 311 30.53 11.50 -0.46
C ARG A 311 29.57 11.91 0.67
N PRO A 312 28.27 12.04 0.36
CA PRO A 312 27.23 12.18 1.36
C PRO A 312 27.32 11.10 2.44
N LYS A 313 27.20 11.50 3.69
CA LYS A 313 26.97 10.57 4.81
C LYS A 313 25.51 10.74 5.25
N PRO A 314 24.75 9.65 5.44
CA PRO A 314 23.39 9.74 5.94
C PRO A 314 23.35 10.56 7.24
N GLY A 315 22.50 11.58 7.27
CA GLY A 315 22.20 12.37 8.46
C GLY A 315 20.90 11.91 9.13
N ALA A 316 20.33 12.77 9.97
CA ALA A 316 19.07 12.48 10.67
C ALA A 316 17.85 12.44 9.71
N GLY A 317 18.00 12.95 8.49
CA GLY A 317 16.95 12.92 7.46
C GLY A 317 15.76 13.82 7.79
N ASN A 318 16.02 14.93 8.50
CA ASN A 318 14.98 15.78 9.06
C ASN A 318 15.29 17.28 9.00
N ALA A 319 16.37 17.76 8.38
CA ALA A 319 16.60 19.20 8.22
C ALA A 319 16.04 19.73 6.89
N PHE A 320 15.66 21.01 6.85
CA PHE A 320 15.35 21.70 5.61
C PHE A 320 15.92 23.12 5.58
N VAL A 321 16.13 23.63 4.36
CA VAL A 321 16.42 25.05 4.11
C VAL A 321 15.59 25.52 2.92
N ILE A 322 15.14 26.77 2.97
CA ILE A 322 14.51 27.47 1.86
C ILE A 322 15.36 28.71 1.57
N GLN A 323 15.90 28.82 0.36
CA GLN A 323 16.75 29.95 -0.04
C GLN A 323 16.03 30.82 -1.04
N GLU A 324 16.02 32.14 -0.82
CA GLU A 324 15.59 33.11 -1.83
C GLU A 324 16.75 33.38 -2.79
N HIS A 325 16.51 33.16 -4.08
CA HIS A 325 17.55 33.15 -5.09
C HIS A 325 17.22 34.12 -6.24
N HIS A 326 17.96 35.23 -6.28
CA HIS A 326 17.91 36.28 -7.31
C HIS A 326 18.86 35.94 -8.47
N ALA A 327 18.57 34.83 -9.14
CA ALA A 327 19.25 34.45 -10.38
C ALA A 327 18.70 35.26 -11.58
N ARG A 328 18.72 34.67 -12.79
CA ARG A 328 18.04 35.27 -13.97
C ARG A 328 16.57 35.63 -13.70
N ARG A 329 15.91 34.87 -12.83
CA ARG A 329 14.57 35.15 -12.29
C ARG A 329 14.57 34.80 -10.80
N LEU A 330 13.84 35.58 -10.02
CA LEU A 330 13.61 35.30 -8.61
C LEU A 330 12.87 33.96 -8.46
N HIS A 331 13.37 33.12 -7.56
CA HIS A 331 12.73 31.87 -7.15
C HIS A 331 13.19 31.49 -5.73
N TRP A 332 12.51 30.49 -5.15
CA TRP A 332 12.87 29.94 -3.85
C TRP A 332 13.30 28.49 -4.01
N ASP A 333 14.52 28.17 -3.60
CA ASP A 333 15.04 26.82 -3.59
C ASP A 333 14.62 26.14 -2.29
N VAL A 334 13.69 25.18 -2.36
CA VAL A 334 13.23 24.35 -1.24
C VAL A 334 14.06 23.08 -1.21
N ARG A 335 14.71 22.82 -0.09
CA ARG A 335 15.70 21.75 0.04
C ARG A 335 15.43 20.93 1.30
N LEU A 336 15.30 19.62 1.14
CA LEU A 336 14.97 18.67 2.22
C LEU A 336 16.10 17.65 2.36
N GLU A 337 16.63 17.49 3.57
CA GLU A 337 17.64 16.48 3.88
C GLU A 337 17.09 15.06 3.72
N ARG A 338 17.66 14.31 2.78
CA ARG A 338 17.36 12.90 2.56
C ARG A 338 18.63 12.14 2.26
N ASP A 339 18.86 11.04 2.98
CA ASP A 339 19.96 10.10 2.74
C ASP A 339 21.35 10.77 2.62
N GLY A 340 21.57 11.84 3.39
CA GLY A 340 22.84 12.58 3.45
C GLY A 340 23.01 13.69 2.41
N VAL A 341 21.99 13.95 1.58
CA VAL A 341 21.95 15.06 0.63
C VAL A 341 20.70 15.91 0.80
N LEU A 342 20.60 17.01 0.07
CA LEU A 342 19.40 17.84 0.01
C LEU A 342 18.66 17.59 -1.31
N ALA A 343 17.54 16.86 -1.24
CA ALA A 343 16.58 16.80 -2.34
C ALA A 343 16.00 18.20 -2.58
N SER A 344 16.02 18.68 -3.82
CA SER A 344 15.95 20.12 -4.11
C SER A 344 14.93 20.48 -5.20
N TRP A 345 14.17 21.55 -4.95
CA TRP A 345 13.20 22.09 -5.89
C TRP A 345 13.29 23.62 -6.00
N ALA A 346 13.38 24.14 -7.21
CA ALA A 346 13.23 25.56 -7.50
C ALA A 346 11.74 25.93 -7.61
N VAL A 347 11.26 26.89 -6.82
CA VAL A 347 9.86 27.32 -6.74
C VAL A 347 9.73 28.79 -7.17
N PRO A 348 9.44 29.09 -8.46
CA PRO A 348 9.53 30.45 -9.01
C PRO A 348 8.59 31.48 -8.38
N ARG A 349 7.50 31.04 -7.76
CA ARG A 349 6.52 31.94 -7.13
C ARG A 349 6.45 31.75 -5.61
N GLY A 350 7.54 31.29 -5.01
CA GLY A 350 7.67 31.06 -3.58
C GLY A 350 6.88 29.86 -3.08
N VAL A 351 7.22 29.44 -1.86
CA VAL A 351 6.52 28.37 -1.14
C VAL A 351 5.05 28.77 -0.93
N PRO A 352 4.08 27.86 -1.16
CA PRO A 352 2.67 28.18 -0.96
C PRO A 352 2.41 28.56 0.49
N THR A 353 1.85 29.75 0.72
CA THR A 353 1.57 30.22 2.09
C THR A 353 0.18 29.82 2.56
N THR A 354 -0.71 29.45 1.64
CA THR A 354 -2.07 29.01 1.94
C THR A 354 -2.42 27.73 1.20
N SER A 355 -3.40 26.99 1.72
CA SER A 355 -3.85 25.74 1.10
C SER A 355 -4.68 25.89 -0.17
N SER A 356 -4.83 27.11 -0.67
CA SER A 356 -5.51 27.38 -1.95
C SER A 356 -4.50 27.54 -3.08
N GLU A 357 -3.21 27.60 -2.75
CA GLU A 357 -2.14 27.83 -3.69
C GLU A 357 -1.51 26.52 -4.14
N ASN A 358 -1.31 26.43 -5.45
CA ASN A 358 -0.57 25.38 -6.10
C ASN A 358 0.61 26.05 -6.81
N ARG A 359 1.83 25.76 -6.36
CA ARG A 359 3.04 26.38 -6.88
C ARG A 359 3.77 25.37 -7.75
N LEU A 360 4.21 25.79 -8.93
CA LEU A 360 5.13 25.00 -9.72
C LEU A 360 6.44 24.88 -8.94
N ALA A 361 6.94 23.67 -8.80
CA ALA A 361 8.24 23.35 -8.26
C ALA A 361 9.00 22.58 -9.35
N VAL A 362 10.26 22.91 -9.60
CA VAL A 362 11.09 22.22 -10.59
C VAL A 362 12.18 21.48 -9.84
N HIS A 363 12.16 20.15 -9.91
CA HIS A 363 13.15 19.32 -9.23
C HIS A 363 14.51 19.48 -9.90
N THR A 364 15.53 19.81 -9.10
CA THR A 364 16.91 19.98 -9.55
C THR A 364 17.75 18.76 -9.17
N GLU A 365 19.05 18.80 -9.41
CA GLU A 365 19.99 17.89 -8.79
C GLU A 365 19.98 18.00 -7.26
N ASP A 366 20.40 16.93 -6.57
CA ASP A 366 20.60 16.94 -5.12
C ASP A 366 21.77 17.86 -4.75
N HIS A 367 21.68 18.50 -3.61
CA HIS A 367 22.70 19.45 -3.15
C HIS A 367 23.40 18.97 -1.87
N PRO A 368 24.64 19.42 -1.61
CA PRO A 368 25.36 19.03 -0.42
C PRO A 368 24.74 19.64 0.85
N MET A 369 24.93 18.97 1.99
CA MET A 369 24.35 19.36 3.29
C MET A 369 24.76 20.77 3.73
N GLU A 370 25.91 21.24 3.29
CA GLU A 370 26.44 22.58 3.54
C GLU A 370 25.49 23.69 3.02
N TYR A 371 24.59 23.39 2.07
CA TYR A 371 23.55 24.34 1.65
C TYR A 371 22.56 24.71 2.76
N LEU A 372 22.43 23.90 3.82
CA LEU A 372 21.60 24.26 4.98
C LEU A 372 21.99 25.61 5.60
N THR A 373 23.26 26.01 5.48
CA THR A 373 23.78 27.26 6.06
C THR A 373 24.39 28.22 5.02
N PHE A 374 24.52 27.79 3.77
CA PHE A 374 25.09 28.59 2.70
C PHE A 374 24.18 29.75 2.28
N HIS A 375 24.81 30.91 2.05
CA HIS A 375 24.24 32.09 1.40
C HIS A 375 25.39 32.91 0.80
N GLY A 376 25.11 33.72 -0.22
CA GLY A 376 26.11 34.58 -0.87
C GLY A 376 25.83 34.87 -2.35
N SER A 377 26.78 35.56 -2.97
CA SER A 377 26.71 36.01 -4.37
C SER A 377 27.41 35.02 -5.30
N ILE A 378 26.66 34.31 -6.16
CA ILE A 378 27.22 33.41 -7.18
C ILE A 378 27.60 34.24 -8.42
N PRO A 379 28.86 34.19 -8.89
CA PRO A 379 29.32 35.00 -10.01
C PRO A 379 28.50 34.84 -11.30
N LYS A 380 28.33 35.95 -12.02
CA LYS A 380 27.61 35.97 -13.30
C LYS A 380 28.33 35.10 -14.34
N GLY A 381 27.62 34.12 -14.89
CA GLY A 381 28.14 33.18 -15.90
C GLY A 381 28.29 31.75 -15.37
N GLU A 382 28.35 31.59 -14.05
CA GLU A 382 28.29 30.28 -13.40
C GLU A 382 26.85 29.75 -13.36
N TYR A 383 26.71 28.44 -13.18
CA TYR A 383 25.39 27.80 -13.04
C TYR A 383 24.71 28.33 -11.78
N GLY A 384 23.48 28.84 -11.92
CA GLY A 384 22.78 29.48 -10.80
C GLY A 384 23.32 30.87 -10.44
N GLY A 385 24.08 31.56 -11.29
CA GLY A 385 24.58 32.91 -11.00
C GLY A 385 23.48 33.90 -10.54
N GLY A 386 23.70 34.54 -9.38
CA GLY A 386 22.71 35.37 -8.68
C GLY A 386 23.04 35.58 -7.20
N GLU A 387 22.25 36.42 -6.52
CA GLU A 387 22.32 36.56 -5.05
C GLU A 387 21.45 35.50 -4.38
N MET A 388 21.97 34.81 -3.37
CA MET A 388 21.26 33.79 -2.60
C MET A 388 21.26 34.14 -1.12
N THR A 389 20.09 34.08 -0.49
CA THR A 389 19.93 34.31 0.95
C THR A 389 19.06 33.22 1.56
N ILE A 390 19.32 32.83 2.80
CA ILE A 390 18.44 31.90 3.52
C ILE A 390 17.16 32.66 3.86
N TRP A 391 16.06 32.18 3.30
CA TRP A 391 14.73 32.72 3.54
C TRP A 391 14.08 32.05 4.75
N ASP A 392 14.28 30.73 4.92
CA ASP A 392 13.84 29.98 6.10
C ASP A 392 14.68 28.72 6.29
N THR A 393 14.71 28.18 7.51
CA THR A 393 15.41 26.92 7.83
C THR A 393 14.75 26.28 9.04
N GLY A 394 14.87 24.96 9.17
CA GLY A 394 14.29 24.25 10.30
C GLY A 394 14.38 22.74 10.18
N THR A 395 13.48 22.04 10.87
CA THR A 395 13.34 20.59 10.79
C THR A 395 12.07 20.18 10.06
N TYR A 396 11.99 18.94 9.61
CA TYR A 396 10.79 18.40 9.00
C TYR A 396 10.54 16.95 9.39
N GLU A 397 9.28 16.54 9.37
CA GLU A 397 8.87 15.15 9.53
C GLU A 397 8.41 14.57 8.19
N THR A 398 8.85 13.36 7.87
CA THR A 398 8.41 12.69 6.65
C THR A 398 7.10 11.94 6.90
N GLU A 399 6.00 12.36 6.27
CA GLU A 399 4.78 11.55 6.22
C GLU A 399 4.83 10.52 5.08
N LYS A 400 5.35 10.94 3.92
CA LYS A 400 5.43 10.09 2.74
C LYS A 400 6.59 10.50 1.85
N TRP A 401 7.34 9.54 1.34
CA TRP A 401 8.40 9.79 0.37
C TRP A 401 8.41 8.70 -0.69
N ARG A 402 8.19 9.08 -1.95
CA ARG A 402 8.20 8.22 -3.14
C ARG A 402 8.74 9.04 -4.32
N ASP A 403 9.24 8.37 -5.35
CA ASP A 403 9.84 9.03 -6.52
C ASP A 403 8.94 10.07 -7.21
N SER A 404 7.62 9.91 -7.11
CA SER A 404 6.63 10.80 -7.71
C SER A 404 5.86 11.66 -6.69
N GLU A 405 6.10 11.50 -5.39
CA GLU A 405 5.34 12.19 -4.35
C GLU A 405 6.08 12.25 -3.01
N VAL A 406 6.25 13.46 -2.49
CA VAL A 406 6.85 13.74 -1.18
C VAL A 406 5.86 14.55 -0.34
N ILE A 407 5.54 14.09 0.87
CA ILE A 407 4.69 14.78 1.84
C ILE A 407 5.46 14.90 3.15
N VAL A 408 5.65 16.14 3.58
CA VAL A 408 6.44 16.49 4.76
C VAL A 408 5.74 17.53 5.61
N TRP A 409 6.01 17.51 6.91
CA TRP A 409 5.67 18.59 7.84
C TRP A 409 6.92 19.44 8.04
N LEU A 410 6.89 20.69 7.61
CA LEU A 410 8.00 21.62 7.79
C LEU A 410 7.79 22.40 9.10
N HIS A 411 8.87 22.57 9.86
CA HIS A 411 8.93 23.31 11.12
C HIS A 411 10.09 24.31 11.08
N GLY A 412 9.86 25.49 10.50
CA GLY A 412 10.80 26.61 10.44
C GLY A 412 10.25 27.88 11.06
N GLU A 413 10.99 28.98 10.94
CA GLU A 413 10.57 30.29 11.47
C GLU A 413 9.47 30.93 10.62
N ARG A 414 9.49 30.71 9.30
CA ARG A 414 8.52 31.31 8.36
C ARG A 414 7.51 30.31 7.83
N VAL A 415 7.94 29.07 7.64
CA VAL A 415 7.15 27.97 7.13
C VAL A 415 6.98 26.95 8.23
N ASP A 416 5.74 26.90 8.72
CA ASP A 416 5.27 25.83 9.60
C ASP A 416 3.99 25.23 9.00
N GLY A 417 3.98 23.90 8.88
CA GLY A 417 2.81 23.14 8.45
C GLY A 417 3.12 22.06 7.43
N ARG A 418 2.05 21.46 6.90
CA ARG A 418 2.14 20.27 6.05
C ARG A 418 2.23 20.63 4.56
N PHE A 419 3.18 20.06 3.83
CA PHE A 419 3.42 20.32 2.40
C PHE A 419 3.46 19.03 1.60
N ALA A 420 2.91 19.08 0.38
CA ALA A 420 3.01 18.02 -0.62
C ALA A 420 3.73 18.53 -1.88
N LEU A 421 4.71 17.78 -2.34
CA LEU A 421 5.40 17.90 -3.62
C LEU A 421 4.97 16.71 -4.47
N ILE A 422 4.30 16.96 -5.60
CA ILE A 422 3.76 15.90 -6.47
C ILE A 422 4.35 16.05 -7.87
N GLN A 423 4.99 15.00 -8.38
CA GLN A 423 5.54 14.98 -9.72
C GLN A 423 4.39 14.97 -10.73
N THR A 424 4.41 15.93 -11.65
CA THR A 424 3.45 16.01 -12.75
C THR A 424 4.02 15.40 -14.02
N LYS A 425 5.27 15.73 -14.36
CA LYS A 425 5.98 15.19 -15.53
C LYS A 425 7.47 15.48 -15.45
N GLY A 426 8.31 14.43 -15.49
CA GLY A 426 9.77 14.60 -15.51
C GLY A 426 10.27 15.40 -14.31
N ASP A 427 10.94 16.52 -14.55
CA ASP A 427 11.43 17.44 -13.52
C ASP A 427 10.37 18.43 -13.02
N GLN A 428 9.14 18.42 -13.55
CA GLN A 428 8.07 19.33 -13.15
C GLN A 428 7.20 18.75 -12.03
N TRP A 429 7.14 19.49 -10.93
CA TRP A 429 6.42 19.15 -9.72
C TRP A 429 5.44 20.25 -9.32
N LEU A 430 4.50 19.89 -8.46
CA LEU A 430 3.59 20.82 -7.83
C LEU A 430 3.83 20.81 -6.32
N MET A 431 4.14 21.97 -5.75
CA MET A 431 4.18 22.18 -4.31
C MET A 431 2.84 22.75 -3.85
N HIS A 432 2.24 22.11 -2.86
CA HIS A 432 0.96 22.48 -2.27
C HIS A 432 1.06 22.48 -0.75
N ARG A 433 0.69 23.59 -0.11
CA ARG A 433 0.50 23.62 1.35
C ARG A 433 -0.81 22.92 1.65
N MET A 434 -0.76 21.85 2.40
CA MET A 434 -1.96 21.13 2.81
C MET A 434 -2.65 21.90 3.94
N LYS A 435 -3.96 21.72 4.11
CA LYS A 435 -4.65 22.29 5.27
C LYS A 435 -4.14 21.59 6.53
N ASP A 436 -3.65 22.37 7.49
CA ASP A 436 -3.24 21.88 8.79
C ASP A 436 -4.43 21.17 9.46
N GLN A 437 -4.25 19.88 9.74
CA GLN A 437 -4.97 19.15 10.77
C GLN A 437 -3.87 18.82 11.78
N SER A 438 -3.73 19.67 12.79
CA SER A 438 -2.55 19.76 13.67
C SER A 438 -2.12 18.41 14.29
N PRO A 439 -0.80 18.17 14.43
CA PRO A 439 -0.24 17.13 15.29
C PRO A 439 0.03 17.65 16.73
N ILE A 440 -0.42 16.87 17.72
CA ILE A 440 0.08 16.65 19.10
C ILE A 440 0.65 17.86 19.90
N VAL A 441 -0.05 18.27 20.97
CA VAL A 441 0.46 18.90 22.22
C VAL A 441 -0.29 18.26 23.42
N PRO A 442 0.36 17.99 24.58
CA PRO A 442 -0.08 16.95 25.51
C PRO A 442 -1.33 17.28 26.35
N ALA A 443 -2.07 16.20 26.65
CA ALA A 443 -3.09 16.03 27.70
C ALA A 443 -4.03 17.22 27.97
N GLY A 444 -5.14 17.30 27.22
CA GLY A 444 -6.30 18.09 27.62
C GLY A 444 -7.33 18.32 26.52
N LYS A 445 -8.37 17.47 26.49
CA LYS A 445 -9.61 17.49 25.68
C LYS A 445 -9.49 17.01 24.22
N SER A 446 -10.14 15.87 23.97
CA SER A 446 -10.39 15.22 22.68
C SER A 446 -10.89 16.16 21.57
N ASP A 447 -10.25 16.10 20.40
CA ASP A 447 -10.57 16.81 19.15
C ASP A 447 -11.34 15.92 18.15
N LEU A 448 -12.13 14.97 18.66
CA LEU A 448 -12.99 14.12 17.83
C LEU A 448 -13.91 14.98 16.91
N PRO A 449 -13.98 14.71 15.59
CA PRO A 449 -14.81 15.48 14.66
C PRO A 449 -16.28 15.48 15.06
N ARG A 450 -16.79 16.65 15.49
CA ARG A 450 -18.18 16.79 15.92
C ARG A 450 -19.14 16.94 14.74
N ASP A 451 -20.34 16.40 14.91
CA ASP A 451 -21.51 16.57 14.02
C ASP A 451 -21.29 16.12 12.57
N LEU A 452 -20.49 15.07 12.37
CA LEU A 452 -20.36 14.44 11.06
C LEU A 452 -21.70 13.84 10.63
N ALA A 453 -22.19 14.29 9.47
CA ALA A 453 -23.39 13.78 8.84
C ALA A 453 -23.04 12.73 7.77
N PRO A 454 -23.84 11.65 7.62
CA PRO A 454 -23.54 10.62 6.63
C PRO A 454 -23.55 11.13 5.19
N MET A 455 -22.61 10.66 4.37
CA MET A 455 -22.58 10.88 2.93
C MET A 455 -23.74 10.12 2.24
N LEU A 456 -24.42 10.79 1.32
CA LEU A 456 -25.63 10.27 0.68
C LEU A 456 -25.35 9.70 -0.71
N ALA A 457 -25.78 8.46 -0.93
CA ALA A 457 -25.71 7.82 -2.25
C ALA A 457 -26.76 8.38 -3.23
N THR A 458 -26.37 8.50 -4.50
CA THR A 458 -27.28 8.80 -5.62
C THR A 458 -27.95 7.52 -6.11
N GLN A 459 -29.19 7.62 -6.59
CA GLN A 459 -29.87 6.47 -7.19
C GLN A 459 -29.33 6.24 -8.61
N GLY A 460 -28.98 5.00 -8.95
CA GLY A 460 -28.50 4.64 -10.28
C GLY A 460 -28.61 3.13 -10.52
N ASN A 461 -28.05 2.66 -11.64
CA ASN A 461 -28.02 1.25 -12.00
C ASN A 461 -26.62 0.66 -11.74
N ALA A 462 -26.48 -0.09 -10.64
CA ALA A 462 -25.18 -0.69 -10.30
C ALA A 462 -24.74 -1.76 -11.32
N ALA A 463 -25.67 -2.35 -12.07
CA ALA A 463 -25.36 -3.40 -13.05
C ALA A 463 -24.49 -2.91 -14.22
N GLU A 464 -24.50 -1.61 -14.50
CA GLU A 464 -23.74 -0.98 -15.59
C GLU A 464 -22.35 -0.49 -15.16
N LEU A 465 -21.99 -0.62 -13.88
CA LEU A 465 -20.73 -0.10 -13.34
C LEU A 465 -19.61 -1.15 -13.42
N SER A 466 -18.43 -0.71 -13.86
CA SER A 466 -17.23 -1.57 -13.98
C SER A 466 -16.59 -1.85 -12.61
N SER A 467 -16.14 -3.08 -12.40
CA SER A 467 -15.37 -3.50 -11.23
C SER A 467 -13.94 -2.94 -11.18
N ASP A 468 -13.44 -2.31 -12.25
CA ASP A 468 -12.12 -1.64 -12.26
C ASP A 468 -12.13 -0.38 -11.40
N GLU A 469 -13.20 0.42 -11.50
CA GLU A 469 -13.34 1.71 -10.83
C GLU A 469 -14.23 1.67 -9.59
N TRP A 470 -15.11 0.66 -9.50
CA TRP A 470 -16.12 0.55 -8.45
C TRP A 470 -15.92 -0.71 -7.61
N VAL A 471 -16.33 -0.63 -6.35
CA VAL A 471 -16.59 -1.81 -5.51
C VAL A 471 -18.08 -1.87 -5.19
N PHE A 472 -18.55 -3.06 -4.83
CA PHE A 472 -19.96 -3.32 -4.57
C PHE A 472 -20.13 -3.86 -3.15
N GLU A 473 -21.10 -3.32 -2.43
CA GLU A 473 -21.50 -3.74 -1.09
C GLU A 473 -22.99 -4.07 -1.09
N ALA A 474 -23.40 -4.96 -0.18
CA ALA A 474 -24.80 -5.17 0.08
C ALA A 474 -25.47 -3.86 0.53
N LYS A 475 -26.65 -3.56 -0.04
CA LYS A 475 -27.53 -2.55 0.52
C LYS A 475 -28.39 -3.22 1.58
N TRP A 476 -28.12 -2.89 2.83
CA TRP A 476 -28.88 -3.36 3.99
C TRP A 476 -30.18 -2.55 4.17
N ASP A 477 -31.15 -3.19 4.85
CA ASP A 477 -32.45 -2.61 5.27
C ASP A 477 -32.44 -2.40 6.79
N GLY A 478 -31.59 -1.48 7.25
CA GLY A 478 -31.42 -1.12 8.65
C GLY A 478 -31.51 0.39 8.91
N TYR A 479 -30.95 0.81 10.04
CA TYR A 479 -30.95 2.21 10.47
C TYR A 479 -29.54 2.80 10.48
N ARG A 480 -29.28 3.79 9.61
CA ARG A 480 -27.95 4.37 9.44
C ARG A 480 -27.49 5.20 10.63
N LEU A 481 -26.29 4.93 11.12
CA LEU A 481 -25.67 5.58 12.27
C LEU A 481 -24.25 6.04 11.97
N ILE A 482 -23.86 7.14 12.63
CA ILE A 482 -22.46 7.48 12.89
C ILE A 482 -22.16 7.06 14.32
N VAL A 483 -21.10 6.27 14.48
CA VAL A 483 -20.55 5.86 15.78
C VAL A 483 -19.35 6.74 16.07
N GLU A 484 -19.31 7.33 17.26
CA GLU A 484 -18.19 8.09 17.79
C GLU A 484 -17.73 7.44 19.07
N ILE A 485 -16.44 7.13 19.20
CA ILE A 485 -15.83 6.64 20.42
C ILE A 485 -14.63 7.53 20.73
N ALA A 486 -14.57 8.04 21.96
CA ALA A 486 -13.43 8.81 22.46
C ALA A 486 -13.41 8.74 23.99
N GLY A 487 -12.22 8.57 24.57
CA GLY A 487 -12.03 8.58 26.02
C GLY A 487 -12.88 7.54 26.75
N GLY A 488 -13.07 6.35 26.15
CA GLY A 488 -13.91 5.29 26.70
C GLY A 488 -15.43 5.53 26.65
N GLU A 489 -15.90 6.59 25.99
CA GLU A 489 -17.33 6.87 25.82
C GLU A 489 -17.75 6.70 24.36
N MET A 490 -18.95 6.13 24.13
CA MET A 490 -19.56 6.02 22.80
C MET A 490 -20.78 6.92 22.65
N LYS A 491 -20.89 7.56 21.50
CA LYS A 491 -22.07 8.30 21.06
C LYS A 491 -22.55 7.80 19.70
N LEU A 492 -23.84 7.49 19.60
CA LEU A 492 -24.51 7.08 18.37
C LEU A 492 -25.36 8.23 17.83
N ARG A 493 -25.06 8.69 16.61
CA ARG A 493 -25.87 9.71 15.92
C ARG A 493 -26.61 9.12 14.72
N SER A 494 -27.90 9.39 14.65
CA SER A 494 -28.72 9.09 13.48
C SER A 494 -28.35 9.97 12.28
N ARG A 495 -28.81 9.57 11.09
CA ARG A 495 -28.72 10.39 9.88
C ARG A 495 -29.27 11.82 10.02
N ALA A 496 -30.25 12.05 10.89
CA ALA A 496 -30.82 13.37 11.16
C ALA A 496 -30.02 14.20 12.18
N GLY A 497 -28.95 13.64 12.73
CA GLY A 497 -28.12 14.27 13.78
C GLY A 497 -28.58 13.97 15.21
N ASN A 498 -29.74 13.35 15.40
CA ASN A 498 -30.23 12.99 16.74
C ASN A 498 -29.31 11.95 17.40
N THR A 499 -29.00 12.15 18.68
CA THR A 499 -28.31 11.16 19.51
C THR A 499 -29.30 10.05 19.87
N VAL A 500 -28.92 8.79 19.63
CA VAL A 500 -29.80 7.61 19.79
C VAL A 500 -29.10 6.47 20.53
N THR A 501 -28.13 6.80 21.38
CA THR A 501 -27.27 5.83 22.09
C THR A 501 -28.08 4.85 22.94
N ASP A 502 -28.99 5.37 23.76
CA ASP A 502 -29.84 4.57 24.65
C ASP A 502 -30.80 3.61 23.92
N ARG A 503 -31.00 3.79 22.60
CA ARG A 503 -31.86 2.92 21.79
C ARG A 503 -31.20 1.57 21.46
N TYR A 504 -29.87 1.48 21.52
CA TYR A 504 -29.09 0.34 21.06
C TYR A 504 -28.09 -0.14 22.12
N PRO A 505 -28.56 -0.63 23.29
CA PRO A 505 -27.68 -1.08 24.37
C PRO A 505 -26.79 -2.28 23.98
N GLY A 506 -27.16 -3.04 22.96
CA GLY A 506 -26.36 -4.16 22.45
C GLY A 506 -25.03 -3.76 21.80
N LEU A 507 -24.78 -2.46 21.58
CA LEU A 507 -23.56 -1.96 20.94
C LEU A 507 -22.45 -1.53 21.92
N GLU A 508 -22.65 -1.71 23.23
CA GLU A 508 -21.66 -1.39 24.27
C GLU A 508 -20.32 -2.13 24.08
N SER A 509 -20.33 -3.31 23.44
CA SER A 509 -19.11 -4.07 23.12
C SER A 509 -18.13 -3.30 22.24
N LEU A 510 -18.59 -2.32 21.44
CA LEU A 510 -17.72 -1.46 20.65
C LEU A 510 -16.80 -0.61 21.54
N VAL A 511 -17.29 -0.16 22.71
CA VAL A 511 -16.47 0.59 23.68
C VAL A 511 -15.43 -0.31 24.33
N ALA A 512 -15.76 -1.58 24.58
CA ALA A 512 -14.83 -2.52 25.19
C ALA A 512 -13.58 -2.75 24.33
N ASP A 513 -13.74 -2.81 23.00
CA ASP A 513 -12.62 -3.04 22.08
C ASP A 513 -11.94 -1.75 21.59
N LEU A 514 -12.67 -0.62 21.55
CA LEU A 514 -12.19 0.63 20.94
C LEU A 514 -12.07 1.79 21.94
N GLY A 515 -12.28 1.55 23.23
CA GLY A 515 -12.32 2.60 24.25
C GLY A 515 -11.01 3.39 24.41
N ASP A 516 -9.89 2.75 24.05
CA ASP A 516 -8.55 3.36 24.03
C ASP A 516 -8.26 4.15 22.74
N HIS A 517 -9.18 4.12 21.77
CA HIS A 517 -9.06 4.80 20.48
C HIS A 517 -10.05 5.97 20.37
N GLU A 518 -9.67 6.98 19.59
CA GLU A 518 -10.61 8.00 19.11
C GLU A 518 -11.06 7.65 17.69
N VAL A 519 -12.28 7.16 17.51
CA VAL A 519 -12.75 6.65 16.21
C VAL A 519 -14.13 7.18 15.84
N VAL A 520 -14.31 7.49 14.55
CA VAL A 520 -15.63 7.77 13.96
C VAL A 520 -15.92 6.81 12.81
N LEU A 521 -16.99 6.03 12.93
CA LEU A 521 -17.43 5.03 11.94
C LEU A 521 -18.76 5.44 11.31
N ASP A 522 -18.94 5.14 10.03
CA ASP A 522 -20.23 5.22 9.33
C ASP A 522 -20.70 3.82 8.96
N GLY A 523 -21.93 3.50 9.34
CA GLY A 523 -22.47 2.17 9.20
C GLY A 523 -23.98 2.12 9.40
N GLU A 524 -24.51 0.92 9.50
CA GLU A 524 -25.93 0.69 9.67
C GLU A 524 -26.17 -0.36 10.73
N VAL A 525 -27.14 -0.09 11.60
CA VAL A 525 -27.58 -1.06 12.59
C VAL A 525 -28.71 -1.90 12.01
N VAL A 526 -28.60 -3.22 12.16
CA VAL A 526 -29.56 -4.20 11.62
C VAL A 526 -30.04 -5.15 12.71
N VAL A 527 -31.19 -5.78 12.46
CA VAL A 527 -31.67 -6.96 13.20
C VAL A 527 -32.02 -8.01 12.17
N TYR A 528 -31.49 -9.22 12.34
CA TYR A 528 -31.73 -10.34 11.45
C TYR A 528 -33.03 -11.07 11.81
N ASP A 529 -33.74 -11.57 10.80
CA ASP A 529 -34.84 -12.52 10.98
C ASP A 529 -34.32 -13.95 11.20
N GLU A 530 -35.23 -14.92 11.34
CA GLU A 530 -34.88 -16.34 11.55
C GLU A 530 -34.08 -16.96 10.39
N LYS A 531 -34.07 -16.31 9.23
CA LYS A 531 -33.32 -16.74 8.03
C LYS A 531 -31.99 -16.01 7.89
N GLY A 532 -31.62 -15.17 8.85
CA GLY A 532 -30.38 -14.39 8.79
C GLY A 532 -30.44 -13.20 7.82
N ILE A 533 -31.64 -12.71 7.48
CA ILE A 533 -31.82 -11.55 6.60
C ILE A 533 -32.17 -10.31 7.45
N PRO A 534 -31.50 -9.16 7.24
CA PRO A 534 -31.86 -7.92 7.92
C PRO A 534 -33.32 -7.51 7.68
N ASN A 535 -34.03 -7.23 8.76
CA ASN A 535 -35.44 -6.86 8.73
C ASN A 535 -35.69 -5.58 9.53
N PHE A 536 -35.99 -4.48 8.84
CA PHE A 536 -36.25 -3.20 9.48
C PHE A 536 -37.48 -3.23 10.42
N GLY A 537 -38.47 -4.08 10.13
CA GLY A 537 -39.65 -4.25 10.99
C GLY A 537 -39.30 -4.81 12.37
N LEU A 538 -38.37 -5.78 12.44
CA LEU A 538 -37.84 -6.31 13.71
C LEU A 538 -37.02 -5.27 14.47
N LEU A 539 -36.24 -4.45 13.76
CA LEU A 539 -35.48 -3.35 14.37
C LEU A 539 -36.40 -2.30 15.05
N GLN A 540 -37.64 -2.14 14.58
CA GLN A 540 -38.63 -1.27 15.24
C GLN A 540 -39.19 -1.84 16.54
N GLN A 541 -39.10 -3.16 16.75
CA GLN A 541 -39.63 -3.86 17.92
C GLN A 541 -38.65 -3.87 19.12
N GLY A 542 -37.36 -3.59 18.91
CA GLY A 542 -36.38 -3.41 19.98
C GLY A 542 -34.92 -3.50 19.51
N GLY A 543 -34.02 -2.72 20.11
CA GLY A 543 -32.60 -2.59 19.71
C GLY A 543 -31.62 -3.49 20.48
N ALA A 544 -32.08 -4.37 21.36
CA ALA A 544 -31.20 -5.18 22.23
C ALA A 544 -30.40 -6.26 21.46
N LYS A 545 -30.93 -6.75 20.33
CA LYS A 545 -30.26 -7.72 19.44
C LYS A 545 -29.64 -7.06 18.21
N ALA A 546 -29.44 -5.75 18.25
CA ALA A 546 -29.04 -5.00 17.07
C ALA A 546 -27.52 -5.09 16.89
N GLU A 547 -27.08 -5.32 15.65
CA GLU A 547 -25.66 -5.40 15.28
C GLU A 547 -25.27 -4.20 14.41
N PHE A 548 -24.09 -3.64 14.64
CA PHE A 548 -23.57 -2.53 13.85
C PHE A 548 -22.67 -3.03 12.73
N LEU A 549 -23.08 -2.79 11.49
CA LEU A 549 -22.31 -3.08 10.30
C LEU A 549 -21.58 -1.81 9.85
N ALA A 550 -20.26 -1.78 9.97
CA ALA A 550 -19.44 -0.64 9.57
C ALA A 550 -19.11 -0.69 8.07
N PHE A 551 -19.31 0.42 7.36
CA PHE A 551 -19.04 0.53 5.92
C PHE A 551 -17.95 1.54 5.56
N ASP A 552 -17.60 2.45 6.47
CA ASP A 552 -16.52 3.41 6.29
C ASP A 552 -15.97 3.87 7.66
N VAL A 553 -14.70 4.28 7.67
CA VAL A 553 -14.03 4.90 8.82
C VAL A 553 -13.66 6.33 8.47
N LEU A 554 -14.15 7.28 9.27
CA LEU A 554 -14.09 8.70 8.97
C LEU A 554 -12.96 9.40 9.73
N TYR A 555 -12.59 8.87 10.89
CA TYR A 555 -11.54 9.37 11.75
C TYR A 555 -11.00 8.22 12.62
N LEU A 556 -9.69 8.19 12.85
CA LEU A 556 -9.01 7.26 13.75
C LEU A 556 -7.79 7.96 14.37
N ASP A 557 -7.74 8.03 15.70
CA ASP A 557 -6.60 8.48 16.52
C ASP A 557 -5.90 9.73 15.98
N GLY A 558 -6.59 10.88 16.04
CA GLY A 558 -6.05 12.15 15.54
C GLY A 558 -6.17 12.34 14.02
N THR A 559 -6.43 11.27 13.26
CA THR A 559 -6.36 11.29 11.80
C THR A 559 -7.74 11.31 11.15
N ALA A 560 -8.12 12.43 10.53
CA ALA A 560 -9.33 12.48 9.70
C ALA A 560 -9.10 11.80 8.34
N LEU A 561 -9.93 10.80 8.04
CA LEU A 561 -9.82 9.98 6.83
C LEU A 561 -10.72 10.46 5.69
N LEU A 562 -11.60 11.44 5.93
CA LEU A 562 -12.59 11.94 4.97
C LEU A 562 -12.04 12.24 3.56
N ARG A 563 -10.80 12.74 3.45
CA ARG A 563 -10.16 13.10 2.16
C ARG A 563 -9.31 11.99 1.54
N LYS A 564 -9.11 10.87 2.22
CA LYS A 564 -8.42 9.69 1.67
C LYS A 564 -9.35 8.98 0.68
N LYS A 565 -8.80 8.17 -0.24
CA LYS A 565 -9.62 7.38 -1.18
C LYS A 565 -10.43 6.35 -0.42
N TYR A 566 -11.60 5.98 -0.94
CA TYR A 566 -12.45 4.96 -0.34
C TYR A 566 -11.68 3.65 -0.11
N THR A 567 -10.83 3.22 -1.05
CA THR A 567 -9.99 2.02 -0.86
C THR A 567 -9.04 2.10 0.32
N ASP A 568 -8.50 3.29 0.61
CA ASP A 568 -7.58 3.47 1.73
C ASP A 568 -8.36 3.49 3.06
N ARG A 569 -9.50 4.18 3.11
CA ARG A 569 -10.39 4.14 4.28
C ARG A 569 -10.88 2.73 4.56
N ARG A 570 -11.29 2.00 3.51
CA ARG A 570 -11.72 0.61 3.62
C ARG A 570 -10.63 -0.30 4.19
N ARG A 571 -9.37 -0.15 3.76
CA ARG A 571 -8.23 -0.89 4.33
C ARG A 571 -8.01 -0.57 5.81
N VAL A 572 -8.14 0.70 6.21
CA VAL A 572 -8.04 1.09 7.63
C VAL A 572 -9.19 0.49 8.44
N LEU A 573 -10.42 0.53 7.92
CA LEU A 573 -11.58 -0.08 8.57
C LEU A 573 -11.41 -1.59 8.75
N GLU A 574 -10.90 -2.30 7.74
CA GLU A 574 -10.62 -3.74 7.81
C GLU A 574 -9.47 -4.07 8.78
N ALA A 575 -8.42 -3.24 8.81
CA ALA A 575 -7.33 -3.40 9.78
C ALA A 575 -7.81 -3.16 11.21
N LEU A 576 -8.66 -2.15 11.43
CA LEU A 576 -9.26 -1.86 12.72
C LEU A 576 -10.16 -3.02 13.19
N ALA A 577 -11.01 -3.56 12.30
CA ALA A 577 -11.85 -4.70 12.62
C ALA A 577 -11.06 -6.00 12.88
N ALA A 578 -9.86 -6.15 12.28
CA ALA A 578 -8.97 -7.27 12.59
C ALA A 578 -8.39 -7.20 14.01
N MET A 579 -8.35 -6.00 14.61
CA MET A 579 -7.87 -5.75 15.97
C MET A 579 -9.02 -5.63 16.99
N ALA A 580 -10.24 -5.28 16.54
CA ALA A 580 -11.43 -5.07 17.36
C ALA A 580 -12.61 -5.96 16.89
N PRO A 581 -12.78 -7.17 17.45
CA PRO A 581 -13.78 -8.16 17.00
C PRO A 581 -15.24 -7.70 17.06
N SER A 582 -15.57 -6.70 17.89
CA SER A 582 -16.91 -6.10 17.96
C SER A 582 -17.29 -5.28 16.73
N ILE A 583 -16.34 -4.90 15.86
CA ILE A 583 -16.64 -4.26 14.59
C ILE A 583 -16.94 -5.32 13.52
N VAL A 584 -18.18 -5.35 13.05
CA VAL A 584 -18.54 -6.17 11.88
C VAL A 584 -18.40 -5.34 10.61
N VAL A 585 -17.46 -5.73 9.75
CA VAL A 585 -17.26 -5.11 8.43
C VAL A 585 -17.71 -6.09 7.35
N PRO A 586 -18.88 -5.88 6.71
CA PRO A 586 -19.34 -6.80 5.69
C PRO A 586 -18.37 -6.88 4.51
N PRO A 587 -18.18 -8.07 3.91
CA PRO A 587 -17.30 -8.24 2.76
C PRO A 587 -17.81 -7.47 1.54
N LEU A 588 -16.87 -7.11 0.66
CA LEU A 588 -17.22 -6.61 -0.67
C LEU A 588 -17.73 -7.77 -1.53
N LEU A 589 -18.62 -7.46 -2.47
CA LEU A 589 -19.09 -8.41 -3.47
C LEU A 589 -18.08 -8.49 -4.62
N ASP A 590 -17.64 -9.70 -4.91
CA ASP A 590 -16.75 -9.98 -6.03
C ASP A 590 -17.48 -9.86 -7.38
N GLY A 591 -16.71 -9.63 -8.45
CA GLY A 591 -17.21 -9.59 -9.81
C GLY A 591 -17.72 -8.22 -10.26
N THR A 592 -18.43 -8.22 -11.38
CA THR A 592 -19.03 -7.05 -12.03
C THR A 592 -20.26 -6.55 -11.26
N GLY A 593 -20.67 -5.31 -11.53
CA GLY A 593 -21.89 -4.77 -10.92
C GLY A 593 -23.15 -5.58 -11.24
N ALA A 594 -23.21 -6.23 -12.41
CA ALA A 594 -24.32 -7.10 -12.78
C ALA A 594 -24.35 -8.37 -11.92
N GLU A 595 -23.19 -8.99 -11.68
CA GLU A 595 -23.05 -10.15 -10.80
C GLU A 595 -23.37 -9.81 -9.35
N ALA A 596 -22.93 -8.64 -8.87
CA ALA A 596 -23.27 -8.15 -7.53
C ALA A 596 -24.79 -7.95 -7.35
N MET A 597 -25.47 -7.38 -8.35
CA MET A 597 -26.93 -7.24 -8.33
C MET A 597 -27.64 -8.60 -8.34
N GLU A 598 -27.16 -9.54 -9.14
CA GLU A 598 -27.73 -10.89 -9.19
C GLU A 598 -27.53 -11.66 -7.87
N HIS A 599 -26.34 -11.55 -7.29
CA HIS A 599 -26.05 -12.09 -5.96
C HIS A 599 -26.99 -11.50 -4.91
N SER A 600 -27.16 -10.18 -4.91
CA SER A 600 -28.08 -9.47 -4.00
C SER A 600 -29.52 -9.97 -4.11
N ARG A 601 -30.04 -10.24 -5.33
CA ARG A 601 -31.38 -10.80 -5.53
C ARG A 601 -31.50 -12.22 -4.94
N LYS A 602 -30.52 -13.08 -5.20
CA LYS A 602 -30.50 -14.47 -4.70
C LYS A 602 -30.48 -14.53 -3.17
N GLN A 603 -29.77 -13.59 -2.54
CA GLN A 603 -29.70 -13.49 -1.07
C GLN A 603 -30.90 -12.76 -0.44
N GLY A 604 -31.84 -12.25 -1.26
CA GLY A 604 -33.02 -11.53 -0.77
C GLY A 604 -32.70 -10.18 -0.12
N TRP A 605 -31.56 -9.57 -0.44
CA TRP A 605 -31.17 -8.26 0.11
C TRP A 605 -31.94 -7.11 -0.53
N GLU A 606 -31.90 -5.91 0.08
CA GLU A 606 -32.60 -4.73 -0.45
C GLU A 606 -31.98 -4.25 -1.78
N GLY A 607 -30.69 -4.51 -2.00
CA GLY A 607 -29.98 -4.14 -3.22
C GLY A 607 -28.48 -4.11 -3.05
N VAL A 608 -27.82 -3.23 -3.81
CA VAL A 608 -26.37 -3.01 -3.82
C VAL A 608 -26.07 -1.52 -3.68
N VAL A 609 -25.02 -1.20 -2.92
CA VAL A 609 -24.36 0.11 -2.94
C VAL A 609 -23.01 -0.05 -3.64
N ALA A 610 -22.85 0.63 -4.76
CA ALA A 610 -21.56 0.74 -5.44
C ALA A 610 -20.83 1.98 -4.93
N LYS A 611 -19.54 1.85 -4.61
CA LYS A 611 -18.67 2.96 -4.20
C LYS A 611 -17.47 3.05 -5.12
N ARG A 612 -17.17 4.25 -5.62
CA ARG A 612 -16.01 4.47 -6.49
C ARG A 612 -14.73 4.37 -5.66
N LYS A 613 -13.77 3.57 -6.12
CA LYS A 613 -12.55 3.20 -5.38
C LYS A 613 -11.73 4.41 -4.92
N ASP A 614 -11.62 5.42 -5.79
CA ASP A 614 -10.85 6.64 -5.55
C ASP A 614 -11.62 7.74 -4.80
N SER A 615 -12.88 7.49 -4.42
CA SER A 615 -13.74 8.56 -3.91
C SER A 615 -13.41 8.98 -2.48
N VAL A 616 -13.40 10.29 -2.26
CA VAL A 616 -13.36 10.88 -0.91
C VAL A 616 -14.75 10.83 -0.27
N TYR A 617 -14.80 10.86 1.06
CA TYR A 617 -16.04 10.96 1.81
C TYR A 617 -16.48 12.42 1.89
N LEU A 618 -17.76 12.69 1.58
CA LEU A 618 -18.33 14.03 1.58
C LEU A 618 -19.46 14.12 2.62
N PRO A 619 -19.17 14.50 3.88
CA PRO A 619 -20.16 14.52 4.95
C PRO A 619 -21.40 15.35 4.59
N GLY A 620 -22.58 14.77 4.79
CA GLY A 620 -23.88 15.39 4.52
C GLY A 620 -24.19 15.69 3.05
N LYS A 621 -23.26 15.43 2.11
CA LYS A 621 -23.46 15.69 0.68
C LYS A 621 -23.96 14.44 -0.03
N ARG A 622 -24.79 14.66 -1.06
CA ARG A 622 -25.12 13.65 -2.05
C ARG A 622 -24.04 13.62 -3.12
N SER A 623 -23.57 12.43 -3.48
CA SER A 623 -22.52 12.27 -4.48
C SER A 623 -22.85 11.17 -5.47
N GLY A 624 -22.40 11.32 -6.71
CA GLY A 624 -22.42 10.26 -7.71
C GLY A 624 -21.41 9.14 -7.40
N ALA A 625 -20.42 9.39 -6.54
CA ALA A 625 -19.40 8.42 -6.18
C ALA A 625 -19.90 7.25 -5.32
N TRP A 626 -21.10 7.39 -4.73
CA TRP A 626 -21.84 6.30 -4.10
C TRP A 626 -23.14 6.14 -4.86
N VAL A 627 -23.33 5.00 -5.51
CA VAL A 627 -24.53 4.69 -6.29
C VAL A 627 -25.29 3.58 -5.60
N LYS A 628 -26.54 3.84 -5.22
CA LYS A 628 -27.43 2.80 -4.69
C LYS A 628 -28.36 2.30 -5.79
N SER A 629 -28.44 0.98 -5.90
CA SER A 629 -29.36 0.27 -6.78
C SER A 629 -30.18 -0.68 -5.92
N LYS A 630 -31.50 -0.54 -5.95
CA LYS A 630 -32.40 -1.45 -5.22
C LYS A 630 -32.75 -2.64 -6.10
N ASN A 631 -33.00 -3.78 -5.49
CA ASN A 631 -33.66 -4.91 -6.14
C ASN A 631 -35.13 -4.53 -6.35
N TRP A 632 -35.41 -3.84 -7.46
CA TRP A 632 -36.78 -3.61 -7.87
C TRP A 632 -37.34 -4.89 -8.44
N ARG A 633 -38.49 -5.31 -7.92
CA ARG A 633 -39.33 -6.31 -8.56
C ARG A 633 -40.27 -5.63 -9.53
N THR A 634 -40.66 -6.34 -10.57
CA THR A 634 -41.73 -5.93 -11.48
C THR A 634 -42.93 -6.83 -11.24
N GLN A 635 -44.12 -6.25 -11.28
CA GLN A 635 -45.36 -6.99 -11.22
C GLN A 635 -46.26 -6.46 -12.34
N GLU A 636 -46.78 -7.37 -13.15
CA GLU A 636 -47.89 -7.06 -14.05
C GLU A 636 -49.15 -6.85 -13.19
N VAL A 637 -49.92 -5.80 -13.44
CA VAL A 637 -51.11 -5.48 -12.64
C VAL A 637 -52.25 -5.06 -13.53
N VAL A 638 -53.47 -5.35 -13.09
CA VAL A 638 -54.69 -4.91 -13.76
C VAL A 638 -55.19 -3.64 -13.08
N ILE A 639 -55.52 -2.63 -13.88
CA ILE A 639 -56.08 -1.37 -13.38
C ILE A 639 -57.55 -1.61 -13.00
N GLY A 640 -57.86 -1.57 -11.70
CA GLY A 640 -59.24 -1.69 -11.19
C GLY A 640 -59.89 -0.34 -10.87
N GLY A 641 -59.10 0.72 -10.75
CA GLY A 641 -59.61 2.07 -10.54
C GLY A 641 -58.51 3.11 -10.52
N TRP A 642 -58.89 4.36 -10.32
CA TRP A 642 -57.97 5.48 -10.14
C TRP A 642 -58.56 6.50 -9.18
N ARG A 643 -57.73 7.37 -8.62
CA ARG A 643 -58.16 8.44 -7.71
C ARG A 643 -57.89 9.80 -8.33
N ARG A 644 -58.80 10.75 -8.11
CA ARG A 644 -58.61 12.14 -8.56
C ARG A 644 -57.42 12.78 -7.87
N GLY A 645 -56.65 13.55 -8.62
CA GLY A 645 -55.54 14.33 -8.07
C GLY A 645 -56.00 15.44 -7.14
N GLN A 646 -55.08 15.97 -6.35
CA GLN A 646 -55.30 17.10 -5.42
C GLN A 646 -54.33 18.24 -5.78
N GLY A 647 -54.67 19.49 -5.47
CA GLY A 647 -53.82 20.66 -5.77
C GLY A 647 -53.62 20.87 -7.28
N GLY A 648 -52.38 21.13 -7.72
CA GLY A 648 -52.03 21.38 -9.14
C GLY A 648 -52.27 20.22 -10.13
N ARG A 649 -52.81 19.09 -9.66
CA ARG A 649 -53.23 17.93 -10.47
C ARG A 649 -54.73 17.61 -10.34
N SER A 650 -55.53 18.56 -9.88
CA SER A 650 -56.96 18.38 -9.57
C SER A 650 -57.83 17.97 -10.76
N SER A 651 -57.36 18.20 -12.00
CA SER A 651 -58.09 17.91 -13.23
C SER A 651 -57.91 16.48 -13.77
N GLY A 652 -57.04 15.64 -13.16
CA GLY A 652 -56.66 14.35 -13.73
C GLY A 652 -56.42 13.23 -12.72
N ILE A 653 -55.75 12.16 -13.16
CA ILE A 653 -55.40 11.00 -12.34
C ILE A 653 -54.32 11.40 -11.33
N GLY A 654 -54.60 11.20 -10.04
CA GLY A 654 -53.63 11.33 -8.95
C GLY A 654 -52.89 10.03 -8.66
N SER A 655 -53.57 8.89 -8.76
CA SER A 655 -52.98 7.56 -8.57
C SER A 655 -53.86 6.45 -9.15
N LEU A 656 -53.27 5.34 -9.57
CA LEU A 656 -53.99 4.12 -9.94
C LEU A 656 -54.22 3.23 -8.72
N LEU A 657 -55.35 2.53 -8.71
CA LEU A 657 -55.67 1.42 -7.82
C LEU A 657 -55.56 0.13 -8.62
N VAL A 658 -54.65 -0.75 -8.22
CA VAL A 658 -54.26 -1.91 -9.04
C VAL A 658 -54.39 -3.22 -8.27
N GLY A 659 -54.64 -4.29 -9.02
CA GLY A 659 -54.85 -5.64 -8.49
C GLY A 659 -54.28 -6.72 -9.38
N ILE A 660 -54.29 -7.95 -8.85
CA ILE A 660 -53.98 -9.18 -9.59
C ILE A 660 -55.29 -10.00 -9.64
N PRO A 661 -55.64 -10.60 -10.79
CA PRO A 661 -56.82 -11.46 -10.89
C PRO A 661 -56.86 -12.54 -9.81
N GLU A 662 -58.01 -12.68 -9.16
CA GLU A 662 -58.29 -13.74 -8.19
C GLU A 662 -59.78 -14.08 -8.27
N GLY A 663 -60.12 -15.32 -8.64
CA GLY A 663 -61.52 -15.70 -8.91
C GLY A 663 -62.16 -14.85 -10.02
N ASP A 664 -63.35 -14.29 -9.75
CA ASP A 664 -64.11 -13.45 -10.69
C ASP A 664 -63.76 -11.94 -10.58
N GLY A 665 -62.83 -11.58 -9.68
CA GLY A 665 -62.48 -10.19 -9.38
C GLY A 665 -60.96 -9.96 -9.30
N LEU A 666 -60.59 -8.85 -8.65
CA LEU A 666 -59.20 -8.49 -8.42
C LEU A 666 -58.87 -8.53 -6.92
N ARG A 667 -57.80 -9.23 -6.57
CA ARG A 667 -57.12 -9.00 -5.31
C ARG A 667 -56.39 -7.66 -5.37
N TYR A 668 -56.73 -6.73 -4.49
CA TYR A 668 -56.04 -5.44 -4.47
C TYR A 668 -54.57 -5.66 -4.11
N VAL A 669 -53.64 -4.96 -4.76
CA VAL A 669 -52.20 -5.09 -4.43
C VAL A 669 -51.56 -3.76 -4.13
N GLY A 670 -52.22 -2.63 -4.44
CA GLY A 670 -51.81 -1.34 -3.90
C GLY A 670 -52.22 -0.13 -4.73
N ARG A 671 -51.82 1.04 -4.23
CA ARG A 671 -51.99 2.34 -4.88
C ARG A 671 -50.68 2.78 -5.52
N VAL A 672 -50.75 3.19 -6.78
CA VAL A 672 -49.59 3.64 -7.56
C VAL A 672 -49.75 5.12 -7.89
N GLY A 673 -48.99 5.98 -7.19
CA GLY A 673 -49.07 7.44 -7.35
C GLY A 673 -47.85 8.10 -7.99
N THR A 674 -46.85 7.32 -8.41
CA THR A 674 -45.57 7.81 -8.95
C THR A 674 -45.17 7.03 -10.20
N GLY A 675 -44.21 7.54 -10.98
CA GLY A 675 -43.74 6.89 -12.21
C GLY A 675 -44.44 7.35 -13.50
N PHE A 676 -45.28 8.39 -13.42
CA PHE A 676 -45.99 8.94 -14.57
C PHE A 676 -45.38 10.25 -15.07
N THR A 677 -45.43 10.47 -16.39
CA THR A 677 -45.33 11.80 -16.99
C THR A 677 -46.72 12.41 -17.13
N GLU A 678 -46.84 13.74 -17.26
CA GLU A 678 -48.15 14.39 -17.46
C GLU A 678 -48.86 13.85 -18.70
N LYS A 679 -48.15 13.74 -19.83
CA LYS A 679 -48.65 13.14 -21.06
C LYS A 679 -49.18 11.71 -20.86
N ALA A 680 -48.51 10.90 -20.02
CA ALA A 680 -48.95 9.54 -19.73
C ALA A 680 -50.21 9.52 -18.86
N LEU A 681 -50.36 10.45 -17.91
CA LEU A 681 -51.58 10.59 -17.11
C LEU A 681 -52.77 11.01 -17.98
N ASP A 682 -52.57 11.95 -18.90
CA ASP A 682 -53.63 12.41 -19.81
C ASP A 682 -54.09 11.29 -20.75
N ALA A 683 -53.14 10.54 -21.31
CA ALA A 683 -53.43 9.38 -22.16
C ALA A 683 -54.17 8.29 -21.37
N LEU A 684 -53.72 7.95 -20.17
CA LEU A 684 -54.40 6.98 -19.29
C LEU A 684 -55.82 7.45 -18.92
N ALA A 685 -56.00 8.73 -18.62
CA ALA A 685 -57.32 9.28 -18.30
C ALA A 685 -58.29 9.16 -19.48
N ALA A 686 -57.83 9.48 -20.70
CA ALA A 686 -58.63 9.33 -21.91
C ALA A 686 -59.04 7.86 -22.16
N THR A 687 -58.12 6.92 -21.95
CA THR A 687 -58.39 5.47 -22.15
C THR A 687 -59.29 4.88 -21.07
N LEU A 688 -59.15 5.33 -19.81
CA LEU A 688 -59.90 4.80 -18.67
C LEU A 688 -61.33 5.36 -18.55
N LYS A 689 -61.57 6.59 -19.00
CA LYS A 689 -62.88 7.26 -18.96
C LYS A 689 -64.04 6.44 -19.57
N PRO A 690 -63.92 5.81 -20.75
CA PRO A 690 -65.00 4.97 -21.29
C PRO A 690 -65.20 3.66 -20.53
N MET A 691 -64.31 3.30 -19.62
CA MET A 691 -64.35 2.04 -18.85
C MET A 691 -64.89 2.22 -17.43
N GLU A 692 -65.29 3.44 -17.05
CA GLU A 692 -65.78 3.75 -15.70
C GLU A 692 -67.04 2.93 -15.34
N ARG A 693 -67.10 2.50 -14.08
CA ARG A 693 -68.21 1.70 -13.53
C ARG A 693 -68.60 2.14 -12.12
N LYS A 694 -69.79 1.73 -11.67
CA LYS A 694 -70.33 2.13 -10.36
C LYS A 694 -69.74 1.35 -9.18
N THR A 695 -69.38 0.09 -9.38
CA THR A 695 -68.93 -0.83 -8.31
C THR A 695 -67.43 -1.12 -8.41
N SER A 696 -66.79 -1.38 -7.27
CA SER A 696 -65.38 -1.77 -7.23
C SER A 696 -65.18 -3.15 -7.89
N PRO A 697 -64.13 -3.34 -8.70
CA PRO A 697 -63.77 -4.66 -9.24
C PRO A 697 -62.86 -5.46 -8.29
N PHE A 698 -62.55 -4.94 -7.10
CA PHE A 698 -61.74 -5.64 -6.11
C PHE A 698 -62.62 -6.49 -5.18
N ASP A 699 -62.17 -7.71 -4.87
CA ASP A 699 -62.95 -8.67 -4.06
C ASP A 699 -63.00 -8.28 -2.58
N GLU A 700 -62.04 -7.48 -2.13
CA GLU A 700 -61.98 -6.95 -0.79
C GLU A 700 -62.51 -5.52 -0.68
N VAL A 701 -63.02 -5.16 0.50
CA VAL A 701 -63.41 -3.78 0.78
C VAL A 701 -62.17 -2.94 1.08
N LEU A 702 -61.78 -2.09 0.12
CA LEU A 702 -60.63 -1.21 0.29
C LEU A 702 -60.80 -0.26 1.50
N PRO A 703 -59.70 0.13 2.17
CA PRO A 703 -59.73 1.12 3.26
C PRO A 703 -60.44 2.42 2.85
N ALA A 704 -61.14 3.07 3.79
CA ALA A 704 -61.92 4.28 3.52
C ALA A 704 -61.08 5.39 2.85
N ALA A 705 -59.81 5.51 3.23
CA ALA A 705 -58.87 6.47 2.67
C ALA A 705 -58.57 6.23 1.17
N GLU A 706 -58.69 4.99 0.67
CA GLU A 706 -58.46 4.65 -0.74
C GLU A 706 -59.74 4.66 -1.57
N ARG A 707 -60.91 4.43 -0.94
CA ARG A 707 -62.22 4.59 -1.60
C ARG A 707 -62.59 6.04 -1.82
N LYS A 708 -62.08 6.95 -0.98
CA LYS A 708 -62.34 8.39 -1.09
C LYS A 708 -61.79 8.93 -2.41
N ASP A 709 -62.69 9.49 -3.23
CA ASP A 709 -62.43 10.05 -4.56
C ASP A 709 -61.95 9.03 -5.61
N ALA A 710 -62.24 7.73 -5.38
CA ALA A 710 -61.96 6.68 -6.34
C ALA A 710 -63.00 6.64 -7.46
N VAL A 711 -62.52 6.40 -8.68
CA VAL A 711 -63.29 6.10 -9.88
C VAL A 711 -62.94 4.68 -10.28
N TRP A 712 -63.93 3.79 -10.26
CA TRP A 712 -63.74 2.38 -10.60
C TRP A 712 -63.80 2.19 -12.10
N VAL A 713 -63.01 1.27 -12.63
CA VAL A 713 -63.01 0.94 -14.06
C VAL A 713 -63.21 -0.55 -14.27
N THR A 714 -63.63 -0.91 -15.47
CA THR A 714 -63.67 -2.30 -15.91
C THR A 714 -62.22 -2.81 -16.05
N PRO A 715 -61.84 -3.92 -15.39
CA PRO A 715 -60.44 -4.35 -15.27
C PRO A 715 -59.93 -5.00 -16.56
N LYS A 716 -59.72 -4.20 -17.61
CA LYS A 716 -59.30 -4.65 -18.95
C LYS A 716 -57.86 -4.27 -19.31
N LEU A 717 -57.28 -3.31 -18.61
CA LEU A 717 -55.95 -2.80 -18.92
C LEU A 717 -54.92 -3.40 -17.99
N VAL A 718 -53.92 -4.04 -18.60
CA VAL A 718 -52.72 -4.50 -17.91
C VAL A 718 -51.65 -3.42 -18.02
N GLY A 719 -50.94 -3.20 -16.93
CA GLY A 719 -49.67 -2.49 -17.00
C GLY A 719 -48.67 -3.06 -16.02
N GLU A 720 -47.47 -2.49 -16.05
CA GLU A 720 -46.37 -2.96 -15.25
C GLU A 720 -46.05 -1.93 -14.16
N VAL A 721 -45.85 -2.43 -12.95
CA VAL A 721 -45.38 -1.64 -11.82
C VAL A 721 -44.05 -2.19 -11.35
N ARG A 722 -43.11 -1.29 -11.07
CA ARG A 722 -41.94 -1.65 -10.25
C ARG A 722 -42.26 -1.38 -8.80
N PHE A 723 -41.81 -2.25 -7.90
CA PHE A 723 -42.03 -2.11 -6.47
C PHE A 723 -40.84 -2.68 -5.69
N GLY A 724 -40.69 -2.25 -4.45
CA GLY A 724 -39.55 -2.66 -3.62
C GLY A 724 -39.69 -4.09 -3.12
N GLU A 725 -40.81 -4.38 -2.46
CA GLU A 725 -41.07 -5.69 -1.88
C GLU A 725 -42.58 -5.91 -1.67
N TRP A 726 -42.94 -7.17 -1.46
CA TRP A 726 -44.26 -7.55 -0.95
C TRP A 726 -44.30 -7.35 0.57
N THR A 727 -45.23 -6.55 1.06
CA THR A 727 -45.52 -6.46 2.50
C THR A 727 -46.08 -7.78 3.03
N GLY A 728 -46.03 -8.00 4.35
CA GLY A 728 -46.63 -9.18 4.99
C GLY A 728 -48.13 -9.35 4.68
N THR A 729 -48.83 -8.25 4.38
CA THR A 729 -50.24 -8.23 3.94
C THR A 729 -50.41 -8.36 2.42
N GLN A 730 -49.38 -8.83 1.70
CA GLN A 730 -49.40 -9.04 0.25
C GLN A 730 -49.72 -7.79 -0.59
N ARG A 731 -49.22 -6.62 -0.15
CA ARG A 731 -49.27 -5.35 -0.90
C ARG A 731 -47.91 -4.97 -1.44
N LEU A 732 -47.91 -4.24 -2.56
CA LEU A 732 -46.72 -3.63 -3.14
C LEU A 732 -46.22 -2.48 -2.26
N ARG A 733 -44.96 -2.54 -1.83
CA ARG A 733 -44.30 -1.45 -1.11
C ARG A 733 -43.60 -0.50 -2.09
N HIS A 734 -43.90 0.79 -1.98
CA HIS A 734 -43.38 1.86 -2.85
C HIS A 734 -43.52 1.60 -4.36
N PRO A 735 -44.73 1.29 -4.87
CA PRO A 735 -44.92 1.01 -6.27
C PRO A 735 -44.80 2.28 -7.13
N ALA A 736 -44.20 2.12 -8.30
CA ALA A 736 -44.11 3.14 -9.34
C ALA A 736 -44.51 2.55 -10.69
N TRP A 737 -45.34 3.28 -11.43
CA TRP A 737 -45.81 2.89 -12.75
C TRP A 737 -44.66 2.85 -13.76
N ARG A 738 -44.68 1.84 -14.64
CA ARG A 738 -43.74 1.73 -15.76
C ARG A 738 -44.39 1.93 -17.12
N GLY A 739 -45.64 1.50 -17.29
CA GLY A 739 -46.35 1.63 -18.56
C GLY A 739 -47.50 0.64 -18.67
N LEU A 740 -48.30 0.80 -19.73
CA LEU A 740 -49.27 -0.20 -20.16
C LEU A 740 -48.56 -1.36 -20.86
N ARG A 741 -49.15 -2.55 -20.78
CA ARG A 741 -48.69 -3.78 -21.44
C ARG A 741 -49.76 -4.23 -22.41
N ASP A 742 -49.74 -3.66 -23.60
CA ASP A 742 -50.72 -3.95 -24.66
C ASP A 742 -50.54 -5.38 -25.22
N ASP A 743 -49.45 -6.05 -24.86
CA ASP A 743 -49.11 -7.43 -25.17
C ASP A 743 -49.74 -8.46 -24.23
N LYS A 744 -50.42 -8.04 -23.15
CA LYS A 744 -50.97 -8.91 -22.11
C LYS A 744 -52.46 -8.71 -21.91
N ARG A 745 -53.19 -9.79 -21.62
CA ARG A 745 -54.59 -9.74 -21.20
C ARG A 745 -54.69 -9.86 -19.67
N PRO A 746 -55.74 -9.33 -19.03
CA PRO A 746 -55.91 -9.41 -17.58
C PRO A 746 -55.77 -10.83 -17.03
N GLU A 747 -56.32 -11.84 -17.71
CA GLU A 747 -56.24 -13.24 -17.30
C GLU A 747 -54.82 -13.83 -17.32
N ASP A 748 -53.89 -13.20 -18.03
CA ASP A 748 -52.49 -13.64 -18.12
C ASP A 748 -51.64 -13.06 -16.97
N VAL A 749 -52.21 -12.16 -16.16
CA VAL A 749 -51.53 -11.53 -15.03
C VAL A 749 -51.56 -12.45 -13.82
N VAL A 750 -50.39 -12.96 -13.46
CA VAL A 750 -50.17 -13.73 -12.24
C VAL A 750 -49.28 -12.97 -11.28
N ARG A 751 -49.19 -13.41 -10.03
CA ARG A 751 -48.18 -12.90 -9.12
C ARG A 751 -46.80 -13.34 -9.58
N GLU A 752 -45.92 -12.39 -9.79
CA GLU A 752 -44.50 -12.59 -10.08
C GLU A 752 -43.73 -12.79 -8.76
N ASP A 753 -42.78 -13.73 -8.78
CA ASP A 753 -41.99 -14.14 -7.60
C ASP A 753 -40.97 -13.08 -7.14
#